data_AF-A0A8B8FNL8-F1
#
_entry.id   AF-A0A8B8FNL8-F1
#
_cell.length_a   1.000
_cell.length_b   1.000
_cell.length_c   1.000
_cell.angle_alpha   90.00
_cell.angle_beta   90.00
_cell.angle_gamma   90.00
#
_symmetry.space_group_name_H-M   'P 1'
#
loop_
_entity.id
_entity.type
_entity.pdbx_description
1 polymer ?
#
loop_
_entity_poly.entity_id
_entity_poly.type
_entity_poly.pdbx_seq_one_letter_code
_entity_poly.pdbx_strand_id
1 'polypeptide(L)'
;MNIGKYILLKMKPPSLLVYVSAILLLTFAVGVYKQLTQKTTNNCEMTFMFEYPHFIDILVPMNRGKYNLYAYTEGQTMEKIKSMKFYGTPVVFIPGHSGSYRQVRSIASVNIRKMYHIQSNIKFDFFTVDLNEEYSAVFGGVLPQQTEFVSQCINTIIKIYEHDYKPTSIILIGHSMGGIIAKGLFINPKFDTSLVELIITLATPHRPLFLADNFMDSYYENVENIWGNGLDKPRSSFLSNISLLSIGGGHRDLMVWPCLTYTPHADINVLSLAIPGVWTSTDHQCILWCKSLVKSIVRVLFDSAESDSDDTIYDWRKKVSTYHFDKRSNGKWFHSNLHPISVKLNEPNMIVWNETYKARRSILLESGTPMPIVIHVPLYNQSLDYEMTAEAINIEYHDWVFSCKPDYHSKKYCLFGVNWSSNSTISVSKYMKRRHITIKLSDVYRLDHSNLVFKIKNTKKPTGLNIDLYEVRDRTNEVSWKIWYGILYRKLLWKINVYNTVQYKTILRDWSNSICMNCVYNVHMITVKCSKKKHHAVSKFIVPWTQGVLHGLTSDNAVDPLRISLENIYSSNKTEDPYLQFILDPNCNYRIELELSVMDTIGTMGLKYGLTFPSYIGIIILLVLSHQFSQLANSTNDDCSIYHNSLPSLFKIVKILVVSICLMTFVQYQWSIINKPIGGIDWLGHPLKTFVFSSLLYCITNSFMCFATLVLWSMMLFWGKAINELLIRFIMKALQKNATVSDWILYGFGKLPIAVSMIAILMSYHTCGTVGLIISAFFYYFMLCTMVQDCIDQLIYYPVIFIKDYFIKGEKPTLNLSLTPIHLHFSLFLLWLLICGCNLPCSIEWARNFHHSKYLDPDPSWISSVVLNTCAGILWQMDIPKRNIKCYAGLSDFCVATSVILFVFCQTALFRVTPILTIVFVVITLHQYISSWIGGVRDLNDRQVNHTNVN
;
A
#
# COMPACT_ATOMS: atom_id res chain seq x y z
N MET A 1 -51.81 -22.27 -13.69
CA MET A 1 -51.63 -21.66 -12.35
C MET A 1 -50.34 -20.85 -12.37
N ASN A 2 -50.43 -19.52 -12.21
CA ASN A 2 -49.32 -18.59 -12.47
C ASN A 2 -48.33 -18.60 -11.28
N ILE A 3 -47.35 -19.50 -11.31
CA ILE A 3 -46.30 -19.64 -10.28
C ILE A 3 -45.58 -18.29 -10.04
N GLY A 4 -45.42 -17.48 -11.09
CA GLY A 4 -44.89 -16.11 -10.98
C GLY A 4 -45.72 -15.19 -10.08
N LYS A 5 -47.07 -15.28 -10.09
CA LYS A 5 -47.91 -14.49 -9.17
C LYS A 5 -47.78 -14.95 -7.72
N TYR A 6 -47.61 -16.25 -7.47
CA TYR A 6 -47.48 -16.78 -6.10
C TYR A 6 -46.13 -16.39 -5.47
N ILE A 7 -45.06 -16.31 -6.28
CA ILE A 7 -43.75 -15.82 -5.86
C ILE A 7 -43.78 -14.30 -5.66
N LEU A 8 -44.38 -13.53 -6.59
CA LEU A 8 -44.49 -12.06 -6.47
C LEU A 8 -45.39 -11.59 -5.31
N LEU A 9 -46.46 -12.33 -4.98
CA LEU A 9 -47.37 -11.97 -3.87
C LEU A 9 -46.79 -12.21 -2.46
N LYS A 10 -45.72 -13.02 -2.34
CA LYS A 10 -45.00 -13.25 -1.06
C LYS A 10 -43.69 -12.47 -0.93
N MET A 11 -43.23 -11.79 -1.98
CA MET A 11 -42.10 -10.89 -1.87
C MET A 11 -42.54 -9.62 -1.13
N LYS A 12 -42.24 -9.57 0.18
CA LYS A 12 -42.28 -8.31 0.94
C LYS A 12 -41.53 -7.24 0.13
N PRO A 13 -42.03 -5.99 0.07
CA PRO A 13 -41.29 -4.91 -0.59
C PRO A 13 -39.85 -4.90 -0.03
N PRO A 14 -38.83 -4.68 -0.88
CA PRO A 14 -37.46 -4.63 -0.41
C PRO A 14 -37.39 -3.66 0.77
N SER A 15 -36.98 -4.19 1.92
CA SER A 15 -36.94 -3.41 3.16
C SER A 15 -36.10 -2.15 2.95
N LEU A 16 -36.39 -1.07 3.68
CA LEU A 16 -35.60 0.18 3.66
C LEU A 16 -34.08 -0.09 3.74
N LEU A 17 -33.69 -1.15 4.46
CA LEU A 17 -32.32 -1.64 4.59
C LEU A 17 -31.66 -1.98 3.24
N VAL A 18 -32.39 -2.57 2.29
CA VAL A 18 -31.85 -2.97 0.97
C VAL A 18 -31.53 -1.73 0.14
N TYR A 19 -32.39 -0.72 0.15
CA TYR A 19 -32.15 0.55 -0.54
C TYR A 19 -30.95 1.30 0.05
N VAL A 20 -30.84 1.35 1.38
CA VAL A 20 -29.67 1.95 2.06
C VAL A 20 -28.39 1.19 1.72
N SER A 21 -28.43 -0.15 1.72
CA SER A 21 -27.28 -0.99 1.35
C SER A 21 -26.86 -0.77 -0.10
N ALA A 22 -27.82 -0.59 -1.03
CA ALA A 22 -27.55 -0.31 -2.44
C ALA A 22 -26.84 1.04 -2.62
N ILE A 23 -27.33 2.09 -1.96
CA ILE A 23 -26.73 3.44 -2.01
C ILE A 23 -25.33 3.42 -1.42
N LEU A 24 -25.14 2.73 -0.30
CA LEU A 24 -23.85 2.62 0.38
C LEU A 24 -22.82 1.86 -0.47
N LEU A 25 -23.22 0.74 -1.10
CA LEU A 25 -22.35 0.01 -2.02
C LEU A 25 -22.03 0.81 -3.28
N LEU A 26 -23.02 1.50 -3.86
CA LEU A 26 -22.83 2.33 -5.07
C LEU A 26 -21.88 3.49 -4.80
N THR A 27 -22.07 4.22 -3.69
CA THR A 27 -21.19 5.34 -3.31
C THR A 27 -19.76 4.86 -3.04
N PHE A 28 -19.60 3.72 -2.38
CA PHE A 28 -18.30 3.08 -2.19
C PHE A 28 -17.65 2.68 -3.52
N ALA A 29 -18.39 1.99 -4.40
CA ALA A 29 -17.91 1.56 -5.71
C ALA A 29 -17.53 2.75 -6.60
N VAL A 30 -18.32 3.82 -6.62
CA VAL A 30 -18.01 5.06 -7.36
C VAL A 30 -16.77 5.74 -6.79
N GLY A 31 -16.60 5.79 -5.46
CA GLY A 31 -15.40 6.33 -4.82
C GLY A 31 -14.14 5.55 -5.20
N VAL A 32 -14.17 4.22 -5.11
CA VAL A 32 -13.05 3.35 -5.51
C VAL A 32 -12.77 3.45 -7.01
N TYR A 33 -13.81 3.41 -7.84
CA TYR A 33 -13.69 3.57 -9.29
C TYR A 33 -13.06 4.91 -9.65
N LYS A 34 -13.51 6.00 -9.01
CA LYS A 34 -12.90 7.33 -9.18
C LYS A 34 -11.42 7.28 -8.82
N GLN A 35 -11.03 6.71 -7.68
CA GLN A 35 -9.62 6.66 -7.28
C GLN A 35 -8.75 5.82 -8.24
N LEU A 36 -9.29 4.72 -8.79
CA LEU A 36 -8.59 3.87 -9.77
C LEU A 36 -8.50 4.52 -11.17
N THR A 37 -9.52 5.28 -11.57
CA THR A 37 -9.60 5.91 -12.90
C THR A 37 -9.06 7.34 -12.94
N GLN A 38 -8.98 8.01 -11.79
CA GLN A 38 -8.39 9.33 -11.64
C GLN A 38 -6.88 9.22 -11.77
N LYS A 39 -6.44 8.99 -13.00
CA LYS A 39 -5.10 9.30 -13.46
C LYS A 39 -4.99 10.81 -13.39
N THR A 40 -4.55 11.33 -12.24
CA THR A 40 -3.92 12.66 -12.22
C THR A 40 -2.91 12.71 -13.38
N THR A 41 -2.69 13.85 -14.02
CA THR A 41 -1.73 13.91 -15.13
C THR A 41 -0.38 13.42 -14.62
N ASN A 42 0.22 12.43 -15.30
CA ASN A 42 1.57 12.02 -14.94
C ASN A 42 2.50 13.15 -15.38
N ASN A 43 2.87 14.01 -14.43
CA ASN A 43 3.76 15.14 -14.69
C ASN A 43 5.21 14.70 -14.84
N CYS A 44 5.52 13.40 -14.71
CA CYS A 44 6.84 12.90 -14.96
C CYS A 44 7.08 12.61 -16.45
N GLU A 45 8.09 13.27 -17.01
CA GLU A 45 8.62 12.96 -18.33
C GLU A 45 9.29 11.58 -18.34
N MET A 46 9.11 10.85 -19.43
CA MET A 46 9.74 9.56 -19.65
C MET A 46 11.25 9.71 -19.93
N THR A 47 12.07 8.84 -19.35
CA THR A 47 13.44 8.61 -19.82
C THR A 47 13.43 7.77 -21.09
N PHE A 48 14.36 8.03 -22.00
CA PHE A 48 14.59 7.20 -23.17
C PHE A 48 16.01 6.65 -23.12
N MET A 49 16.15 5.40 -23.55
CA MET A 49 17.47 4.83 -23.81
C MET A 49 18.17 5.66 -24.87
N PHE A 50 19.49 5.89 -24.74
CA PHE A 50 20.20 6.68 -25.74
C PHE A 50 20.50 5.83 -26.98
N GLU A 51 20.67 4.51 -26.81
CA GLU A 51 20.84 3.52 -27.88
C GLU A 51 20.07 2.21 -27.58
N TYR A 52 20.24 1.19 -28.42
CA TYR A 52 19.56 -0.10 -28.24
C TYR A 52 20.09 -0.83 -27.00
N PRO A 53 19.23 -1.22 -26.04
CA PRO A 53 19.66 -1.88 -24.82
C PRO A 53 20.05 -3.33 -25.08
N HIS A 54 21.23 -3.73 -24.61
CA HIS A 54 21.69 -5.11 -24.63
C HIS A 54 21.80 -5.67 -23.20
N PHE A 55 21.38 -6.93 -23.04
CA PHE A 55 21.49 -7.70 -21.81
C PHE A 55 22.36 -8.92 -22.09
N ILE A 56 23.55 -8.94 -21.50
CA ILE A 56 24.54 -10.00 -21.70
C ILE A 56 24.40 -10.97 -20.53
N ASP A 57 24.09 -12.23 -20.84
CA ASP A 57 23.87 -13.27 -19.85
C ASP A 57 25.17 -13.67 -19.14
N ILE A 58 25.10 -13.82 -17.82
CA ILE A 58 26.20 -14.22 -16.96
C ILE A 58 25.80 -15.50 -16.24
N LEU A 59 26.55 -16.56 -16.50
CA LEU A 59 26.30 -17.87 -15.91
C LEU A 59 26.59 -17.87 -14.40
N VAL A 60 25.59 -18.22 -13.60
CA VAL A 60 25.70 -18.38 -12.14
C VAL A 60 25.72 -19.88 -11.78
N PRO A 61 26.74 -20.38 -11.05
CA PRO A 61 27.01 -21.82 -10.91
C PRO A 61 25.89 -22.71 -10.35
N MET A 62 25.01 -22.18 -9.50
CA MET A 62 23.95 -22.94 -8.83
C MET A 62 22.55 -22.69 -9.40
N ASN A 63 22.46 -22.04 -10.56
CA ASN A 63 21.18 -21.78 -11.19
C ASN A 63 20.60 -23.06 -11.82
N ARG A 64 19.46 -23.54 -11.31
CA ARG A 64 18.64 -24.59 -11.98
C ARG A 64 17.87 -24.05 -13.21
N GLY A 65 18.40 -23.03 -13.89
CA GLY A 65 17.77 -22.34 -15.01
C GLY A 65 16.51 -21.55 -14.66
N LYS A 66 16.25 -21.27 -13.37
CA LYS A 66 15.04 -20.56 -12.91
C LYS A 66 15.22 -19.03 -12.92
N TYR A 67 16.40 -18.56 -12.52
CA TYR A 67 16.70 -17.12 -12.39
C TYR A 67 17.97 -16.79 -13.15
N ASN A 68 18.10 -15.59 -13.71
CA ASN A 68 19.28 -15.24 -14.54
C ASN A 68 19.96 -13.96 -14.04
N LEU A 69 21.20 -13.75 -14.47
CA LEU A 69 21.97 -12.55 -14.19
C LEU A 69 22.40 -11.93 -15.52
N TYR A 70 22.13 -10.64 -15.70
CA TYR A 70 22.50 -9.93 -16.93
C TYR A 70 23.37 -8.72 -16.63
N ALA A 71 24.40 -8.49 -17.45
CA ALA A 71 25.06 -7.19 -17.56
C ALA A 71 24.33 -6.32 -18.59
N TYR A 72 24.06 -5.06 -18.23
CA TYR A 72 23.43 -4.08 -19.09
C TYR A 72 24.46 -3.24 -19.85
N THR A 73 24.26 -3.04 -21.15
CA THR A 73 25.10 -2.14 -21.95
C THR A 73 24.35 -1.50 -23.11
N GLU A 74 24.88 -0.37 -23.58
CA GLU A 74 24.43 0.38 -24.75
C GLU A 74 25.67 0.90 -25.51
N GLY A 75 25.58 0.90 -26.85
CA GLY A 75 26.58 1.48 -27.74
C GLY A 75 27.99 0.91 -27.67
N GLN A 76 29.00 1.77 -27.77
CA GLN A 76 30.41 1.39 -27.99
C GLN A 76 31.02 0.55 -26.85
N THR A 77 30.42 0.52 -25.66
CA THR A 77 30.87 -0.32 -24.53
C THR A 77 30.51 -1.80 -24.73
N MET A 78 29.72 -2.13 -25.76
CA MET A 78 29.22 -3.48 -26.01
C MET A 78 30.33 -4.52 -26.18
N GLU A 79 31.38 -4.23 -26.96
CA GLU A 79 32.45 -5.22 -27.24
C GLU A 79 33.26 -5.57 -25.98
N LYS A 80 33.49 -4.60 -25.10
CA LYS A 80 34.20 -4.81 -23.83
C LYS A 80 33.38 -5.65 -22.84
N ILE A 81 32.09 -5.36 -22.72
CA ILE A 81 31.21 -6.12 -21.82
C ILE A 81 30.93 -7.52 -22.39
N LYS A 82 30.84 -7.68 -23.72
CA LYS A 82 30.76 -9.02 -24.36
C LYS A 82 31.99 -9.88 -24.09
N SER A 83 33.16 -9.27 -23.90
CA SER A 83 34.38 -9.97 -23.50
C SER A 83 34.52 -10.11 -21.97
N MET A 84 33.44 -9.85 -21.21
CA MET A 84 33.39 -9.92 -19.75
C MET A 84 34.43 -9.03 -19.03
N LYS A 85 34.81 -7.92 -19.65
CA LYS A 85 35.76 -6.95 -19.07
C LYS A 85 35.04 -5.75 -18.48
N PHE A 86 35.23 -5.54 -17.18
CA PHE A 86 34.55 -4.51 -16.40
C PHE A 86 35.57 -3.66 -15.62
N TYR A 87 35.30 -2.36 -15.46
CA TYR A 87 36.27 -1.41 -14.89
C TYR A 87 35.62 -0.34 -13.99
N GLY A 88 34.29 -0.33 -13.90
CA GLY A 88 33.52 0.59 -13.07
C GLY A 88 33.09 -0.03 -11.74
N THR A 89 32.49 0.79 -10.89
CA THR A 89 31.84 0.31 -9.67
C THR A 89 30.62 -0.53 -10.03
N PRO A 90 30.52 -1.79 -9.57
CA PRO A 90 29.37 -2.64 -9.86
C PRO A 90 28.09 -2.13 -9.18
N VAL A 91 27.01 -2.05 -9.96
CA VAL A 91 25.66 -1.70 -9.50
C VAL A 91 24.71 -2.84 -9.81
N VAL A 92 24.11 -3.46 -8.79
CA VAL A 92 23.16 -4.57 -8.96
C VAL A 92 21.73 -4.07 -8.78
N PHE A 93 20.94 -4.20 -9.84
CA PHE A 93 19.50 -3.93 -9.82
C PHE A 93 18.71 -5.20 -9.51
N ILE A 94 17.80 -5.10 -8.54
CA ILE A 94 16.95 -6.20 -8.09
C ILE A 94 15.48 -5.81 -8.35
N PRO A 95 14.77 -6.47 -9.29
CA PRO A 95 13.37 -6.20 -9.55
C PRO A 95 12.47 -6.70 -8.42
N GLY A 96 11.23 -6.22 -8.39
CA GLY A 96 10.23 -6.62 -7.40
C GLY A 96 9.16 -7.57 -7.94
N HIS A 97 7.99 -7.53 -7.31
CA HIS A 97 6.82 -8.35 -7.64
C HIS A 97 6.45 -8.26 -9.12
N SER A 98 6.39 -9.41 -9.81
CA SER A 98 6.13 -9.51 -11.25
C SER A 98 7.03 -8.59 -12.10
N GLY A 99 8.21 -8.24 -11.59
CA GLY A 99 9.14 -7.30 -12.21
C GLY A 99 10.15 -7.99 -13.11
N SER A 100 10.38 -7.40 -14.28
CA SER A 100 11.40 -7.87 -15.22
C SER A 100 12.75 -7.21 -14.92
N TYR A 101 13.85 -7.97 -15.10
CA TYR A 101 15.23 -7.46 -15.07
C TYR A 101 15.44 -6.22 -15.96
N ARG A 102 14.60 -6.06 -16.99
CA ARG A 102 14.67 -4.97 -17.94
C ARG A 102 14.24 -3.61 -17.36
N GLN A 103 13.73 -3.56 -16.13
CA GLN A 103 13.38 -2.33 -15.43
C GLN A 103 14.60 -1.41 -15.18
N VAL A 104 15.83 -1.96 -15.19
CA VAL A 104 17.09 -1.22 -15.00
C VAL A 104 17.40 -0.20 -16.11
N ARG A 105 16.79 -0.36 -17.30
CA ARG A 105 17.12 0.40 -18.55
C ARG A 105 17.25 1.90 -18.33
N SER A 106 16.28 2.50 -17.66
CA SER A 106 16.21 3.95 -17.48
C SER A 106 17.37 4.52 -16.69
N ILE A 107 17.70 3.92 -15.54
CA ILE A 107 18.78 4.41 -14.69
C ILE A 107 20.15 4.15 -15.29
N ALA A 108 20.35 2.96 -15.89
CA ALA A 108 21.60 2.59 -16.51
C ALA A 108 21.89 3.46 -17.74
N SER A 109 20.89 3.70 -18.61
CA SER A 109 21.05 4.55 -19.79
C SER A 109 21.39 6.00 -19.44
N VAL A 110 20.71 6.58 -18.44
CA VAL A 110 21.01 7.94 -17.98
C VAL A 110 22.40 8.03 -17.35
N ASN A 111 22.83 6.97 -16.65
CA ASN A 111 24.18 6.89 -16.08
C ASN A 111 25.26 6.86 -17.19
N ILE A 112 25.14 5.94 -18.16
CA ILE A 112 26.07 5.82 -19.29
C ILE A 112 26.16 7.15 -20.07
N ARG A 113 25.02 7.79 -20.34
CA ARG A 113 25.01 9.10 -21.02
C ARG A 113 25.68 10.20 -20.20
N LYS A 114 25.52 10.18 -18.87
CA LYS A 114 26.18 11.14 -17.98
C LYS A 114 27.70 10.93 -17.98
N MET A 115 28.15 9.67 -17.91
CA MET A 115 29.57 9.31 -18.01
C MET A 115 30.20 9.86 -19.30
N TYR A 116 29.58 9.63 -20.46
CA TYR A 116 30.08 10.15 -21.74
C TYR A 116 30.11 11.68 -21.82
N HIS A 117 29.10 12.34 -21.24
CA HIS A 117 29.01 13.79 -21.28
C HIS A 117 30.06 14.50 -20.40
N ILE A 118 30.41 13.93 -19.25
CA ILE A 118 31.34 14.58 -18.31
C ILE A 118 32.79 14.24 -18.64
N GLN A 119 33.03 13.15 -19.41
CA GLN A 119 34.37 12.60 -19.63
C GLN A 119 35.10 12.32 -18.30
N SER A 120 34.35 11.99 -17.24
CA SER A 120 34.90 11.63 -15.94
C SER A 120 35.50 10.22 -15.96
N ASN A 121 36.48 9.96 -15.09
CA ASN A 121 36.99 8.61 -14.86
C ASN A 121 36.02 7.71 -14.07
N ILE A 122 34.94 8.29 -13.53
CA ILE A 122 33.90 7.57 -12.79
C ILE A 122 33.06 6.74 -13.75
N LYS A 123 32.98 5.44 -13.49
CA LYS A 123 32.23 4.46 -14.28
C LYS A 123 31.40 3.58 -13.36
N PHE A 124 30.20 3.25 -13.81
CA PHE A 124 29.30 2.33 -13.12
C PHE A 124 28.88 1.22 -14.09
N ASP A 125 29.11 -0.02 -13.69
CA ASP A 125 28.74 -1.20 -14.48
C ASP A 125 27.44 -1.77 -13.92
N PHE A 126 26.38 -1.75 -14.72
CA PHE A 126 25.05 -2.17 -14.28
C PHE A 126 24.82 -3.66 -14.54
N PHE A 127 24.50 -4.37 -13.47
CA PHE A 127 24.03 -5.75 -13.48
C PHE A 127 22.56 -5.76 -13.05
N THR A 128 21.79 -6.71 -13.56
CA THR A 128 20.37 -6.86 -13.23
C THR A 128 20.01 -8.32 -13.09
N VAL A 129 19.20 -8.62 -12.07
CA VAL A 129 18.78 -9.98 -11.74
C VAL A 129 17.42 -10.26 -12.35
N ASP A 130 17.23 -11.43 -12.95
CA ASP A 130 15.96 -11.92 -13.44
C ASP A 130 15.38 -12.96 -12.50
N LEU A 131 14.33 -12.56 -11.77
CA LEU A 131 13.66 -13.36 -10.75
C LEU A 131 12.39 -14.06 -11.30
N ASN A 132 12.36 -14.37 -12.60
CA ASN A 132 11.25 -15.05 -13.28
C ASN A 132 9.88 -14.36 -13.13
N GLU A 133 9.87 -13.05 -12.88
CA GLU A 133 8.66 -12.25 -12.64
C GLU A 133 7.66 -12.92 -11.66
N GLU A 134 8.19 -13.52 -10.59
CA GLU A 134 7.40 -14.18 -9.55
C GLU A 134 6.60 -13.19 -8.70
N TYR A 135 5.50 -13.64 -8.09
CA TYR A 135 4.56 -12.80 -7.38
C TYR A 135 4.94 -12.57 -5.90
N SER A 136 6.18 -12.15 -5.65
CA SER A 136 6.79 -12.04 -4.31
C SER A 136 6.06 -11.16 -3.28
N ALA A 137 5.23 -10.19 -3.72
CA ALA A 137 4.42 -9.37 -2.81
C ALA A 137 3.12 -10.05 -2.32
N VAL A 138 2.70 -11.16 -2.91
CA VAL A 138 1.48 -11.91 -2.52
C VAL A 138 1.75 -13.38 -2.21
N PHE A 139 3.01 -13.81 -2.33
CA PHE A 139 3.49 -15.13 -1.96
C PHE A 139 4.93 -15.02 -1.43
N GLY A 140 5.11 -15.23 -0.13
CA GLY A 140 6.39 -15.09 0.57
C GLY A 140 7.34 -16.27 0.38
N GLY A 141 6.84 -17.41 -0.08
CA GLY A 141 7.64 -18.65 -0.23
C GLY A 141 8.85 -18.51 -1.17
N VAL A 142 8.81 -17.57 -2.13
CA VAL A 142 9.93 -17.33 -3.07
C VAL A 142 11.04 -16.44 -2.50
N LEU A 143 10.76 -15.63 -1.48
CA LEU A 143 11.68 -14.60 -1.00
C LEU A 143 13.05 -15.14 -0.52
N PRO A 144 13.12 -16.26 0.23
CA PRO A 144 14.40 -16.84 0.62
C PRO A 144 15.23 -17.29 -0.59
N GLN A 145 14.60 -17.96 -1.56
CA GLN A 145 15.29 -18.46 -2.76
C GLN A 145 15.81 -17.31 -3.64
N GLN A 146 15.01 -16.26 -3.80
CA GLN A 146 15.42 -15.06 -4.55
C GLN A 146 16.61 -14.37 -3.87
N THR A 147 16.61 -14.29 -2.53
CA THR A 147 17.70 -13.67 -1.75
C THR A 147 18.99 -14.47 -1.85
N GLU A 148 18.90 -15.79 -1.75
CA GLU A 148 20.06 -16.67 -1.94
C GLU A 148 20.64 -16.53 -3.34
N PHE A 149 19.79 -16.46 -4.37
CA PHE A 149 20.23 -16.25 -5.74
C PHE A 149 20.96 -14.91 -5.93
N VAL A 150 20.41 -13.81 -5.40
CA VAL A 150 21.07 -12.48 -5.47
C VAL A 150 22.43 -12.51 -4.75
N SER A 151 22.54 -13.19 -3.61
CA SER A 151 23.82 -13.37 -2.91
C SER A 151 24.85 -14.09 -3.79
N GLN A 152 24.43 -15.12 -4.53
CA GLN A 152 25.29 -15.82 -5.48
C GLN A 152 25.65 -14.96 -6.70
N CYS A 153 24.73 -14.13 -7.20
CA CYS A 153 25.01 -13.16 -8.25
C CYS A 153 26.12 -12.19 -7.83
N ILE A 154 26.04 -11.65 -6.61
CA ILE A 154 27.07 -10.77 -6.05
C ILE A 154 28.44 -11.46 -6.01
N ASN A 155 28.51 -12.69 -5.50
CA ASN A 155 29.76 -13.46 -5.48
C ASN A 155 30.31 -13.73 -6.89
N THR A 156 29.41 -13.97 -7.87
CA THR A 156 29.80 -14.19 -9.27
C THR A 156 30.35 -12.92 -9.90
N ILE A 157 29.71 -11.76 -9.63
CA ILE A 157 30.18 -10.45 -10.09
C ILE A 157 31.59 -10.19 -9.54
N ILE A 158 31.81 -10.33 -8.24
CA ILE A 158 33.15 -10.11 -7.65
C ILE A 158 34.22 -10.97 -8.33
N LYS A 159 33.94 -12.26 -8.60
CA LYS A 159 34.86 -13.17 -9.29
C LYS A 159 35.20 -12.72 -10.71
N ILE A 160 34.24 -12.18 -11.46
CA ILE A 160 34.49 -11.67 -12.82
C ILE A 160 35.51 -10.53 -12.79
N TYR A 161 35.46 -9.70 -11.76
CA TYR A 161 36.34 -8.55 -11.59
C TYR A 161 37.76 -8.90 -11.12
N GLU A 162 37.98 -10.06 -10.47
CA GLU A 162 39.26 -10.43 -9.85
C GLU A 162 40.46 -10.38 -10.82
N HIS A 163 40.24 -10.61 -12.11
CA HIS A 163 41.31 -10.66 -13.11
C HIS A 163 41.77 -9.28 -13.60
N ASP A 164 40.90 -8.26 -13.60
CA ASP A 164 41.19 -6.95 -14.19
C ASP A 164 41.29 -5.85 -13.11
N TYR A 165 40.31 -5.77 -12.21
CA TYR A 165 40.17 -4.72 -11.20
C TYR A 165 39.30 -5.24 -10.06
N LYS A 166 39.83 -5.44 -8.86
CA LYS A 166 39.01 -5.89 -7.72
C LYS A 166 38.21 -4.71 -7.13
N PRO A 167 36.88 -4.67 -7.26
CA PRO A 167 36.07 -3.60 -6.69
C PRO A 167 36.12 -3.68 -5.16
N THR A 168 36.18 -2.52 -4.52
CA THR A 168 36.13 -2.41 -3.06
C THR A 168 34.72 -2.66 -2.51
N SER A 169 33.68 -2.40 -3.32
CA SER A 169 32.28 -2.56 -2.93
C SER A 169 31.29 -2.54 -4.11
N ILE A 170 30.03 -2.85 -3.80
CA ILE A 170 28.88 -2.94 -4.69
C ILE A 170 27.78 -2.00 -4.21
N ILE A 171 27.07 -1.41 -5.17
CA ILE A 171 25.86 -0.61 -4.95
C ILE A 171 24.64 -1.47 -5.28
N LEU A 172 23.65 -1.51 -4.39
CA LEU A 172 22.39 -2.23 -4.62
C LEU A 172 21.25 -1.24 -4.90
N ILE A 173 20.46 -1.52 -5.94
CA ILE A 173 19.23 -0.78 -6.24
C ILE A 173 18.06 -1.76 -6.28
N GLY A 174 17.19 -1.71 -5.28
CA GLY A 174 16.02 -2.59 -5.19
C GLY A 174 14.74 -1.85 -5.51
N HIS A 175 13.88 -2.41 -6.37
CA HIS A 175 12.54 -1.87 -6.64
C HIS A 175 11.47 -2.73 -5.98
N SER A 176 10.49 -2.10 -5.32
CA SER A 176 9.38 -2.82 -4.69
C SER A 176 9.92 -3.90 -3.73
N MET A 177 9.46 -5.16 -3.83
CA MET A 177 9.98 -6.30 -3.06
C MET A 177 11.49 -6.53 -3.25
N GLY A 178 12.09 -6.11 -4.37
CA GLY A 178 13.54 -6.18 -4.61
C GLY A 178 14.37 -5.41 -3.59
N GLY A 179 13.83 -4.35 -3.00
CA GLY A 179 14.47 -3.65 -1.88
C GLY A 179 14.45 -4.44 -0.56
N ILE A 180 13.41 -5.25 -0.33
CA ILE A 180 13.37 -6.17 0.82
C ILE A 180 14.33 -7.34 0.60
N ILE A 181 14.45 -7.82 -0.63
CA ILE A 181 15.47 -8.82 -1.01
C ILE A 181 16.88 -8.27 -0.78
N ALA A 182 17.16 -7.02 -1.18
CA ALA A 182 18.44 -6.36 -0.92
C ALA A 182 18.76 -6.28 0.59
N LYS A 183 17.76 -5.94 1.41
CA LYS A 183 17.89 -5.97 2.88
C LYS A 183 18.03 -7.39 3.43
N GLY A 184 17.43 -8.38 2.79
CA GLY A 184 17.47 -9.78 3.20
C GLY A 184 18.80 -10.48 2.98
N LEU A 185 19.71 -9.93 2.17
CA LEU A 185 21.05 -10.49 1.98
C LEU A 185 21.80 -10.71 3.30
N PHE A 186 21.56 -9.83 4.27
CA PHE A 186 22.17 -9.87 5.60
C PHE A 186 21.52 -10.90 6.55
N ILE A 187 20.48 -11.61 6.12
CA ILE A 187 19.92 -12.77 6.84
C ILE A 187 20.92 -13.91 6.90
N ASN A 188 21.67 -14.10 5.84
CA ASN A 188 22.69 -15.14 5.81
C ASN A 188 23.97 -14.64 6.51
N PRO A 189 24.38 -15.23 7.65
CA PRO A 189 25.58 -14.79 8.36
C PRO A 189 26.88 -15.03 7.56
N LYS A 190 26.83 -15.84 6.50
CA LYS A 190 27.97 -16.07 5.59
C LYS A 190 28.15 -14.95 4.56
N PHE A 191 27.16 -14.08 4.38
CA PHE A 191 27.27 -12.98 3.44
C PHE A 191 28.20 -11.90 3.99
N ASP A 192 29.24 -11.56 3.23
CA ASP A 192 30.21 -10.53 3.61
C ASP A 192 29.56 -9.15 3.50
N THR A 193 29.32 -8.53 4.65
CA THR A 193 28.67 -7.21 4.72
C THR A 193 29.54 -6.09 4.18
N SER A 194 30.86 -6.28 4.14
CA SER A 194 31.81 -5.27 3.65
C SER A 194 31.70 -5.04 2.13
N LEU A 195 31.10 -5.98 1.40
CA LEU A 195 30.89 -5.87 -0.04
C LEU A 195 29.82 -4.83 -0.41
N VAL A 196 28.93 -4.45 0.51
CA VAL A 196 27.80 -3.55 0.21
C VAL A 196 27.99 -2.23 0.94
N GLU A 197 27.99 -1.15 0.17
CA GLU A 197 28.32 0.18 0.69
C GLU A 197 27.15 1.18 0.58
N LEU A 198 26.29 1.00 -0.41
CA LEU A 198 25.13 1.84 -0.67
C LEU A 198 23.94 0.99 -1.14
N ILE A 199 22.78 1.18 -0.51
CA ILE A 199 21.52 0.57 -0.92
C ILE A 199 20.52 1.69 -1.22
N ILE A 200 19.93 1.66 -2.42
CA ILE A 200 18.84 2.55 -2.83
C ILE A 200 17.58 1.72 -3.03
N THR A 201 16.55 1.96 -2.22
CA THR A 201 15.26 1.28 -2.36
C THR A 201 14.23 2.19 -3.00
N LEU A 202 13.58 1.72 -4.06
CA LEU A 202 12.59 2.48 -4.85
C LEU A 202 11.20 1.85 -4.67
N ALA A 203 10.26 2.60 -4.10
CA ALA A 203 8.90 2.16 -3.82
C ALA A 203 8.83 0.82 -3.06
N THR A 204 9.80 0.59 -2.17
CA THR A 204 9.93 -0.66 -1.41
C THR A 204 9.01 -0.63 -0.20
N PRO A 205 8.13 -1.64 -0.01
CA PRO A 205 7.29 -1.74 1.17
C PRO A 205 8.13 -2.27 2.33
N HIS A 206 8.85 -1.41 3.06
CA HIS A 206 9.64 -1.80 4.26
C HIS A 206 8.77 -2.42 5.36
N ARG A 207 7.45 -2.20 5.30
CA ARG A 207 6.43 -2.98 6.01
C ARG A 207 5.49 -3.60 4.98
N PRO A 208 5.07 -4.87 5.14
CA PRO A 208 4.18 -5.49 4.19
C PRO A 208 2.79 -4.84 4.25
N LEU A 209 2.16 -4.66 3.09
CA LEU A 209 0.80 -4.11 2.98
C LEU A 209 -0.22 -5.01 3.69
N PHE A 210 -0.07 -6.33 3.52
CA PHE A 210 -0.79 -7.38 4.22
C PHE A 210 0.11 -8.63 4.28
N LEU A 211 -0.16 -9.54 5.20
CA LEU A 211 0.53 -10.83 5.25
C LEU A 211 -0.30 -11.88 4.50
N ALA A 212 0.14 -12.20 3.29
CA ALA A 212 -0.51 -13.18 2.42
C ALA A 212 -0.33 -14.63 2.93
N ASP A 213 0.86 -14.93 3.43
CA ASP A 213 1.22 -16.23 4.02
C ASP A 213 2.16 -16.04 5.23
N ASN A 214 2.42 -17.14 5.94
CA ASN A 214 3.33 -17.19 7.08
C ASN A 214 4.81 -17.06 6.69
N PHE A 215 5.18 -17.41 5.45
CA PHE A 215 6.55 -17.29 4.96
C PHE A 215 6.95 -15.83 4.79
N MET A 216 6.02 -14.99 4.31
CA MET A 216 6.18 -13.55 4.21
C MET A 216 6.38 -12.93 5.60
N ASP A 217 5.55 -13.29 6.56
CA ASP A 217 5.65 -12.81 7.95
C ASP A 217 7.03 -13.13 8.55
N SER A 218 7.44 -14.39 8.47
CA SER A 218 8.75 -14.86 8.94
C SER A 218 9.90 -14.14 8.23
N TYR A 219 9.81 -13.95 6.92
CA TYR A 219 10.86 -13.27 6.15
C TYR A 219 11.01 -11.80 6.55
N TYR A 220 9.90 -11.05 6.66
CA TYR A 220 9.94 -9.66 7.12
C TYR A 220 10.44 -9.53 8.57
N GLU A 221 10.03 -10.45 9.45
CA GLU A 221 10.52 -10.46 10.84
C GLU A 221 12.04 -10.72 10.90
N ASN A 222 12.56 -11.65 10.09
CA ASN A 222 14.00 -11.90 10.00
C ASN A 222 14.77 -10.69 9.46
N VAL A 223 14.25 -10.02 8.42
CA VAL A 223 14.86 -8.77 7.91
C VAL A 223 14.89 -7.71 9.01
N GLU A 224 13.77 -7.49 9.70
CA GLU A 224 13.68 -6.46 10.73
C GLU A 224 14.61 -6.76 11.92
N ASN A 225 14.65 -7.99 12.40
CA ASN A 225 15.51 -8.39 13.54
C ASN A 225 16.99 -8.11 13.29
N ILE A 226 17.43 -8.22 12.04
CA ILE A 226 18.83 -8.04 11.63
C ILE A 226 19.16 -6.56 11.42
N TRP A 227 18.23 -5.79 10.86
CA TRP A 227 18.43 -4.38 10.60
C TRP A 227 18.28 -3.51 11.84
N GLY A 228 17.41 -3.89 12.76
CA GLY A 228 17.24 -3.29 14.08
C GLY A 228 15.95 -3.83 14.69
N ASN A 229 16.04 -4.47 15.86
CA ASN A 229 14.97 -5.23 16.55
C ASN A 229 13.71 -4.40 16.93
N GLY A 230 13.02 -3.80 15.97
CA GLY A 230 11.81 -2.98 16.13
C GLY A 230 11.95 -1.54 15.63
N LEU A 231 10.78 -0.90 15.44
CA LEU A 231 10.60 0.39 14.76
C LEU A 231 11.28 1.60 15.43
N ASP A 232 11.63 1.49 16.71
CA ASP A 232 12.27 2.55 17.49
C ASP A 232 13.73 2.23 17.84
N LYS A 233 14.26 1.12 17.33
CA LYS A 233 15.65 0.71 17.60
C LYS A 233 16.59 1.19 16.50
N PRO A 234 17.78 1.69 16.87
CA PRO A 234 18.77 2.11 15.89
C PRO A 234 19.23 0.93 15.03
N ARG A 235 19.71 1.26 13.84
CA ARG A 235 20.33 0.31 12.91
C ARG A 235 21.40 -0.52 13.63
N SER A 236 21.46 -1.82 13.36
CA SER A 236 22.50 -2.71 13.89
C SER A 236 23.91 -2.19 13.59
N SER A 237 24.81 -2.28 14.58
CA SER A 237 26.16 -1.69 14.51
C SER A 237 27.01 -2.22 13.35
N PHE A 238 26.88 -3.51 13.01
CA PHE A 238 27.61 -4.12 11.88
C PHE A 238 27.12 -3.65 10.50
N LEU A 239 25.97 -2.96 10.43
CA LEU A 239 25.43 -2.33 9.22
C LEU A 239 25.60 -0.79 9.23
N SER A 240 26.29 -0.24 10.24
CA SER A 240 26.43 1.21 10.41
C SER A 240 27.15 1.90 9.25
N ASN A 241 28.06 1.19 8.58
CA ASN A 241 28.83 1.72 7.44
C ASN A 241 28.06 1.69 6.11
N ILE A 242 26.89 1.05 6.04
CA ILE A 242 26.08 0.95 4.82
C ILE A 242 25.15 2.16 4.74
N SER A 243 25.25 2.94 3.67
CA SER A 243 24.29 4.02 3.40
C SER A 243 22.98 3.45 2.85
N LEU A 244 21.85 3.70 3.50
CA LEU A 244 20.52 3.27 3.02
C LEU A 244 19.65 4.48 2.65
N LEU A 245 19.26 4.57 1.37
CA LEU A 245 18.41 5.62 0.82
C LEU A 245 17.06 5.03 0.40
N SER A 246 15.98 5.43 1.08
CA SER A 246 14.62 4.98 0.77
C SER A 246 13.82 6.06 0.03
N ILE A 247 13.35 5.74 -1.18
CA ILE A 247 12.61 6.67 -2.04
C ILE A 247 11.22 6.10 -2.36
N GLY A 248 10.15 6.78 -1.93
CA GLY A 248 8.76 6.43 -2.24
C GLY A 248 8.15 7.26 -3.38
N GLY A 249 7.13 6.71 -4.07
CA GLY A 249 6.50 7.39 -5.22
C GLY A 249 5.49 8.48 -4.86
N GLY A 250 4.95 8.47 -3.64
CA GLY A 250 3.91 9.41 -3.22
C GLY A 250 2.48 8.91 -3.50
N HIS A 251 1.50 9.81 -3.49
CA HIS A 251 0.07 9.46 -3.52
C HIS A 251 -0.43 8.79 -4.81
N ARG A 252 0.39 8.72 -5.87
CA ARG A 252 0.08 7.99 -7.11
C ARG A 252 0.48 6.52 -7.05
N ASP A 253 1.33 6.14 -6.10
CA ASP A 253 1.63 4.73 -5.85
C ASP A 253 0.47 4.12 -5.05
N LEU A 254 -0.44 3.48 -5.78
CA LEU A 254 -1.59 2.80 -5.19
C LEU A 254 -1.24 1.38 -4.70
N MET A 255 -0.07 0.84 -5.08
CA MET A 255 0.38 -0.50 -4.70
C MET A 255 1.16 -0.45 -3.37
N VAL A 256 2.10 0.50 -3.25
CA VAL A 256 2.90 0.72 -2.05
C VAL A 256 2.71 2.15 -1.59
N TRP A 257 1.92 2.33 -0.53
CA TRP A 257 1.63 3.66 -0.02
C TRP A 257 2.89 4.32 0.57
N PRO A 258 2.95 5.67 0.56
CA PRO A 258 4.10 6.41 1.09
C PRO A 258 4.53 5.98 2.49
N CYS A 259 3.59 5.74 3.42
CA CYS A 259 3.90 5.28 4.77
C CYS A 259 4.62 3.92 4.85
N LEU A 260 4.45 3.05 3.84
CA LEU A 260 5.13 1.75 3.78
C LEU A 260 6.58 1.87 3.30
N THR A 261 6.91 2.95 2.60
CA THR A 261 8.27 3.21 2.09
C THR A 261 9.19 3.82 3.14
N TYR A 262 8.64 4.20 4.30
CA TYR A 262 9.42 4.70 5.42
C TYR A 262 10.09 3.56 6.19
N THR A 263 11.36 3.71 6.53
CA THR A 263 12.07 2.83 7.47
C THR A 263 12.96 3.64 8.41
N PRO A 264 12.95 3.34 9.73
CA PRO A 264 13.84 4.00 10.69
C PRO A 264 15.32 3.66 10.41
N HIS A 265 15.57 2.60 9.65
CA HIS A 265 16.90 2.12 9.31
C HIS A 265 17.54 2.89 8.17
N ALA A 266 16.86 3.82 7.49
CA ALA A 266 17.41 4.57 6.35
C ALA A 266 18.02 5.91 6.79
N ASP A 267 19.12 6.30 6.15
CA ASP A 267 19.78 7.59 6.37
C ASP A 267 18.96 8.74 5.78
N ILE A 268 18.31 8.45 4.65
CA ILE A 268 17.37 9.34 3.97
C ILE A 268 16.12 8.54 3.64
N ASN A 269 14.97 9.01 4.12
CA ASN A 269 13.65 8.62 3.64
C ASN A 269 13.11 9.80 2.82
N VAL A 270 12.63 9.60 1.61
CA VAL A 270 12.10 10.73 0.84
C VAL A 270 11.02 10.27 -0.12
N LEU A 271 10.06 11.14 -0.40
CA LEU A 271 9.08 10.89 -1.45
C LEU A 271 9.52 11.64 -2.72
N SER A 272 9.24 11.09 -3.91
CA SER A 272 9.62 11.69 -5.19
C SER A 272 9.11 13.14 -5.35
N LEU A 273 7.96 13.43 -4.74
CA LEU A 273 7.36 14.76 -4.67
C LEU A 273 8.12 15.76 -3.79
N ALA A 274 8.90 15.30 -2.81
CA ALA A 274 9.71 16.14 -1.93
C ALA A 274 11.09 16.44 -2.52
N ILE A 275 11.59 15.60 -3.42
CA ILE A 275 12.95 15.72 -3.97
C ILE A 275 13.10 17.02 -4.78
N PRO A 276 14.07 17.89 -4.43
CA PRO A 276 14.33 19.14 -5.14
C PRO A 276 14.60 18.96 -6.65
N GLY A 277 13.71 19.52 -7.47
CA GLY A 277 13.77 19.42 -8.94
C GLY A 277 13.07 18.19 -9.54
N VAL A 278 12.44 17.35 -8.70
CA VAL A 278 11.54 16.28 -9.13
C VAL A 278 10.09 16.73 -8.95
N TRP A 279 9.68 17.07 -7.72
CA TRP A 279 8.37 17.67 -7.37
C TRP A 279 7.15 17.03 -8.03
N THR A 280 7.22 15.72 -8.30
CA THR A 280 6.15 14.97 -8.93
C THR A 280 5.95 13.66 -8.19
N SER A 281 4.69 13.29 -7.97
CA SER A 281 4.38 11.94 -7.50
C SER A 281 4.53 10.97 -8.67
N THR A 282 5.08 9.80 -8.39
CA THR A 282 5.22 8.69 -9.33
C THR A 282 4.31 7.55 -8.89
N ASP A 283 3.69 6.87 -9.85
CA ASP A 283 3.08 5.56 -9.58
C ASP A 283 4.15 4.48 -9.42
N HIS A 284 3.72 3.28 -9.03
CA HIS A 284 4.62 2.19 -8.62
C HIS A 284 5.69 1.84 -9.67
N GLN A 285 5.35 1.93 -10.97
CA GLN A 285 6.28 1.65 -12.06
C GLN A 285 6.98 2.93 -12.56
N CYS A 286 6.29 4.06 -12.55
CA CYS A 286 6.81 5.37 -12.96
C CYS A 286 8.08 5.77 -12.21
N ILE A 287 8.22 5.35 -10.95
CA ILE A 287 9.41 5.65 -10.14
C ILE A 287 10.73 5.21 -10.82
N LEU A 288 10.69 4.17 -11.67
CA LEU A 288 11.87 3.62 -12.35
C LEU A 288 12.30 4.43 -13.58
N TRP A 289 11.37 5.08 -14.27
CA TRP A 289 11.62 5.75 -15.55
C TRP A 289 11.35 7.25 -15.51
N CYS A 290 10.94 7.77 -14.34
CA CYS A 290 10.68 9.18 -14.16
C CYS A 290 11.96 10.01 -14.34
N LYS A 291 12.07 10.75 -15.44
CA LYS A 291 13.30 11.41 -15.90
C LYS A 291 13.93 12.34 -14.88
N SER A 292 13.13 13.15 -14.19
CA SER A 292 13.65 14.06 -13.16
C SER A 292 14.22 13.30 -11.98
N LEU A 293 13.53 12.23 -11.55
CA LEU A 293 13.94 11.38 -10.43
C LEU A 293 15.19 10.58 -10.76
N VAL A 294 15.19 9.87 -11.89
CA VAL A 294 16.33 9.08 -12.38
C VAL A 294 17.57 9.97 -12.50
N LYS A 295 17.44 11.17 -13.07
CA LYS A 295 18.55 12.14 -13.12
C LYS A 295 19.03 12.60 -11.75
N SER A 296 18.15 12.64 -10.74
CA SER A 296 18.52 12.99 -9.36
C SER A 296 19.31 11.86 -8.70
N ILE A 297 18.85 10.61 -8.85
CA ILE A 297 19.55 9.42 -8.35
C ILE A 297 20.93 9.31 -8.99
N VAL A 298 21.03 9.48 -10.31
CA VAL A 298 22.31 9.46 -11.03
C VAL A 298 23.24 10.63 -10.62
N ARG A 299 22.72 11.77 -10.12
CA ARG A 299 23.58 12.79 -9.50
C ARG A 299 24.16 12.32 -8.19
N VAL A 300 23.32 11.73 -7.32
CA VAL A 300 23.79 11.15 -6.06
C VAL A 300 24.87 10.11 -6.28
N LEU A 301 24.73 9.21 -7.26
CA LEU A 301 25.74 8.20 -7.57
C LEU A 301 27.10 8.81 -7.93
N PHE A 302 27.13 9.78 -8.85
CA PHE A 302 28.39 10.41 -9.28
C PHE A 302 29.01 11.28 -8.18
N ASP A 303 28.23 12.14 -7.54
CA ASP A 303 28.75 13.03 -6.49
C ASP A 303 29.17 12.23 -5.24
N SER A 304 28.60 11.03 -5.03
CA SER A 304 29.03 10.10 -3.96
C SER A 304 30.34 9.35 -4.28
N ALA A 305 30.74 9.31 -5.55
CA ALA A 305 31.99 8.68 -5.96
C ALA A 305 33.19 9.64 -5.87
N GLU A 306 32.95 10.95 -5.90
CA GLU A 306 33.97 12.00 -5.72
C GLU A 306 34.04 12.44 -4.25
N SER A 307 34.65 11.64 -3.37
CA SER A 307 34.83 12.01 -1.97
C SER A 307 35.96 13.02 -1.78
N ASP A 308 35.74 14.04 -0.94
CA ASP A 308 36.83 14.83 -0.37
C ASP A 308 37.62 14.02 0.67
N SER A 309 38.90 14.34 0.87
CA SER A 309 39.87 13.53 1.64
C SER A 309 39.58 13.43 3.14
N ASP A 310 38.82 14.37 3.71
CA ASP A 310 38.73 14.57 5.15
C ASP A 310 37.49 13.91 5.79
N ASP A 311 36.47 13.58 4.99
CA ASP A 311 35.23 12.93 5.45
C ASP A 311 35.31 11.40 5.30
N THR A 312 34.65 10.66 6.19
CA THR A 312 34.42 9.22 5.93
C THR A 312 33.51 9.06 4.70
N ILE A 313 33.67 7.99 3.92
CA ILE A 313 32.85 7.71 2.73
C ILE A 313 31.35 7.72 3.08
N TYR A 314 30.99 7.20 4.25
CA TYR A 314 29.63 7.19 4.75
C TYR A 314 29.08 8.61 5.02
N ASP A 315 29.85 9.45 5.73
CA ASP A 315 29.45 10.82 6.03
C ASP A 315 29.35 11.68 4.77
N TRP A 316 30.28 11.48 3.81
CA TRP A 316 30.24 12.13 2.50
C TRP A 316 28.95 11.80 1.75
N ARG A 317 28.61 10.51 1.64
CA ARG A 317 27.37 10.06 0.98
C ARG A 317 26.12 10.60 1.63
N LYS A 318 26.12 10.69 2.96
CA LYS A 318 25.02 11.29 3.71
C LYS A 318 24.86 12.76 3.34
N LYS A 319 25.94 13.56 3.34
CA LYS A 319 25.94 14.97 2.92
C LYS A 319 25.44 15.14 1.47
N VAL A 320 25.96 14.35 0.53
CA VAL A 320 25.56 14.36 -0.88
C VAL A 320 24.07 14.03 -1.04
N SER A 321 23.61 12.97 -0.36
CA SER A 321 22.22 12.52 -0.44
C SER A 321 21.27 13.53 0.17
N THR A 322 21.60 14.10 1.34
CA THR A 322 20.83 15.19 1.96
C THR A 322 20.70 16.39 1.02
N TYR A 323 21.79 16.78 0.36
CA TYR A 323 21.76 17.91 -0.57
C TYR A 323 20.86 17.67 -1.79
N HIS A 324 20.93 16.50 -2.42
CA HIS A 324 20.14 16.22 -3.63
C HIS A 324 18.70 15.82 -3.37
N PHE A 325 18.41 15.17 -2.23
CA PHE A 325 17.09 14.61 -1.93
C PHE A 325 16.26 15.42 -0.93
N ASP A 326 16.88 16.11 0.03
CA ASP A 326 16.16 16.88 1.05
C ASP A 326 16.28 18.38 0.81
N LYS A 327 17.51 18.90 0.82
CA LYS A 327 17.76 20.35 0.81
C LYS A 327 18.81 20.76 -0.22
N ARG A 328 18.35 21.11 -1.43
CA ARG A 328 19.23 21.67 -2.48
C ARG A 328 19.23 23.20 -2.47
N SER A 329 20.35 23.79 -2.07
CA SER A 329 20.54 25.25 -1.98
C SER A 329 20.82 25.91 -3.34
N ASN A 330 21.61 25.27 -4.20
CA ASN A 330 21.86 25.75 -5.56
C ASN A 330 22.25 24.60 -6.51
N GLY A 331 22.44 24.90 -7.80
CA GLY A 331 23.17 24.03 -8.73
C GLY A 331 22.60 22.62 -8.94
N LYS A 332 23.42 21.76 -9.55
CA LYS A 332 23.14 20.34 -9.85
C LYS A 332 24.30 19.43 -9.41
N TRP A 333 25.29 19.99 -8.74
CA TRP A 333 26.52 19.34 -8.30
C TRP A 333 26.72 19.70 -6.83
N PHE A 334 27.24 18.75 -6.07
CA PHE A 334 27.66 18.94 -4.69
C PHE A 334 29.18 19.08 -4.61
N HIS A 335 29.64 20.01 -3.77
CA HIS A 335 31.05 20.19 -3.40
C HIS A 335 31.08 20.60 -1.92
N SER A 336 32.08 20.15 -1.15
CA SER A 336 32.24 20.53 0.27
C SER A 336 32.26 22.06 0.45
N ASN A 337 32.99 22.74 -0.43
CA ASN A 337 33.22 24.19 -0.37
C ASN A 337 32.19 25.02 -1.18
N LEU A 338 30.99 24.48 -1.45
CA LEU A 338 29.98 25.19 -2.25
C LEU A 338 29.57 26.54 -1.65
N HIS A 339 29.54 26.63 -0.32
CA HIS A 339 29.18 27.83 0.43
C HIS A 339 30.24 28.10 1.51
N PRO A 340 31.25 28.95 1.23
CA PRO A 340 32.26 29.30 2.23
C PRO A 340 31.61 30.03 3.41
N ILE A 341 32.12 29.76 4.63
CA ILE A 341 31.56 30.27 5.89
C ILE A 341 31.53 31.81 5.91
N SER A 342 32.63 32.44 5.48
CA SER A 342 32.78 33.90 5.43
C SER A 342 33.07 34.35 4.00
N VAL A 343 32.38 35.38 3.55
CA VAL A 343 32.53 35.95 2.22
C VAL A 343 32.82 37.44 2.32
N LYS A 344 33.77 37.92 1.51
CA LYS A 344 34.02 39.35 1.34
C LYS A 344 32.84 39.97 0.60
N LEU A 345 32.18 40.91 1.26
CA LEU A 345 30.99 41.57 0.72
C LEU A 345 31.37 42.76 -0.16
N ASN A 346 32.51 43.38 0.09
CA ASN A 346 33.00 44.57 -0.63
C ASN A 346 33.79 44.20 -1.92
N GLU A 347 33.34 44.72 -3.07
CA GLU A 347 33.89 44.62 -4.42
C GLU A 347 34.00 46.03 -5.02
N PRO A 348 35.02 46.33 -5.85
CA PRO A 348 35.13 47.61 -6.54
C PRO A 348 33.96 47.82 -7.52
N ASN A 349 33.45 49.05 -7.60
CA ASN A 349 32.35 49.46 -8.51
C ASN A 349 31.01 48.73 -8.27
N MET A 350 30.48 48.81 -7.04
CA MET A 350 29.17 48.25 -6.69
C MET A 350 28.11 49.31 -6.37
N ILE A 351 26.84 48.92 -6.47
CA ILE A 351 25.71 49.72 -6.03
C ILE A 351 25.30 49.24 -4.63
N VAL A 352 25.40 50.13 -3.63
CA VAL A 352 24.99 49.82 -2.25
C VAL A 352 23.63 50.46 -1.95
N TRP A 353 22.67 49.65 -1.55
CA TRP A 353 21.36 50.10 -1.07
C TRP A 353 21.27 49.89 0.44
N ASN A 354 21.10 50.98 1.18
CA ASN A 354 20.86 50.94 2.61
C ASN A 354 19.37 51.13 2.86
N GLU A 355 18.70 50.10 3.37
CA GLU A 355 17.28 50.20 3.69
C GLU A 355 17.05 51.00 4.97
N THR A 356 16.05 51.87 4.93
CA THR A 356 15.51 52.56 6.11
C THR A 356 14.23 51.89 6.55
N TYR A 357 14.31 51.06 7.60
CA TYR A 357 13.21 50.47 8.41
C TYR A 357 12.04 49.78 7.68
N LYS A 358 12.02 49.70 6.34
CA LYS A 358 10.92 49.05 5.61
C LYS A 358 10.99 47.55 5.82
N ALA A 359 9.99 47.03 6.53
CA ALA A 359 9.77 45.62 6.77
C ALA A 359 9.65 44.78 5.48
N ARG A 360 9.41 45.40 4.32
CA ARG A 360 9.20 44.68 3.05
C ARG A 360 9.78 45.40 1.85
N ARG A 361 10.43 44.64 0.95
CA ARG A 361 10.96 45.15 -0.32
C ARG A 361 10.85 44.09 -1.42
N SER A 362 10.35 44.50 -2.58
CA SER A 362 10.30 43.68 -3.80
C SER A 362 10.99 44.40 -4.94
N ILE A 363 12.04 43.79 -5.46
CA ILE A 363 12.85 44.32 -6.55
C ILE A 363 12.69 43.38 -7.74
N LEU A 364 12.40 43.95 -8.91
CA LEU A 364 12.43 43.23 -10.17
C LEU A 364 13.22 44.06 -11.18
N LEU A 365 14.29 43.48 -11.70
CA LEU A 365 15.22 44.10 -12.64
C LEU A 365 15.06 43.38 -13.97
N GLU A 366 14.19 43.91 -14.85
CA GLU A 366 13.81 43.25 -16.10
C GLU A 366 14.98 43.11 -17.08
N SER A 367 15.88 44.09 -17.13
CA SER A 367 17.10 44.11 -17.96
C SER A 367 18.36 43.62 -17.22
N GLY A 368 18.21 43.12 -15.99
CA GLY A 368 19.35 42.77 -15.13
C GLY A 368 20.07 44.01 -14.58
N THR A 369 21.36 43.85 -14.25
CA THR A 369 22.20 44.90 -13.63
C THR A 369 23.61 44.89 -14.22
N PRO A 370 24.15 46.06 -14.65
CA PRO A 370 25.52 46.14 -15.16
C PRO A 370 26.58 46.04 -14.05
N MET A 371 26.23 46.44 -12.82
CA MET A 371 27.09 46.42 -11.63
C MET A 371 26.46 45.56 -10.53
N PRO A 372 27.26 44.93 -9.64
CA PRO A 372 26.73 44.17 -8.51
C PRO A 372 25.96 45.09 -7.54
N ILE A 373 24.82 44.61 -7.05
CA ILE A 373 23.99 45.29 -6.06
C ILE A 373 24.12 44.58 -4.72
N VAL A 374 24.39 45.35 -3.67
CA VAL A 374 24.41 44.87 -2.28
C VAL A 374 23.37 45.64 -1.47
N ILE A 375 22.50 44.91 -0.79
CA ILE A 375 21.37 45.46 -0.03
C ILE A 375 21.61 45.18 1.44
N HIS A 376 21.78 46.23 2.23
CA HIS A 376 21.92 46.15 3.68
C HIS A 376 20.58 46.41 4.35
N VAL A 377 20.14 45.45 5.16
CA VAL A 377 18.92 45.50 5.96
C VAL A 377 19.31 45.54 7.44
N PRO A 378 19.24 46.72 8.09
CA PRO A 378 19.54 46.85 9.51
C PRO A 378 18.41 46.30 10.38
N LEU A 379 18.78 45.63 11.47
CA LEU A 379 17.84 44.93 12.37
C LEU A 379 17.62 45.61 13.73
N TYR A 380 18.14 46.83 13.92
CA TYR A 380 18.08 47.53 15.21
C TYR A 380 16.64 47.62 15.77
N ASN A 381 16.48 47.30 17.05
CA ASN A 381 15.22 47.35 17.84
C ASN A 381 14.15 46.29 17.54
N GLN A 382 14.47 45.20 16.84
CA GLN A 382 13.49 44.13 16.58
C GLN A 382 13.53 43.04 17.65
N SER A 383 12.37 42.48 18.01
CA SER A 383 12.28 41.40 18.99
C SER A 383 12.85 40.08 18.43
N LEU A 384 13.11 39.12 19.31
CA LEU A 384 13.59 37.79 18.94
C LEU A 384 12.55 36.97 18.15
N ASP A 385 11.28 37.38 18.19
CA ASP A 385 10.14 36.71 17.55
C ASP A 385 9.93 37.12 16.07
N TYR A 386 10.88 37.86 15.49
CA TYR A 386 10.87 38.20 14.07
C TYR A 386 11.53 37.11 13.21
N GLU A 387 10.94 36.88 12.03
CA GLU A 387 11.52 36.09 10.95
C GLU A 387 11.73 36.96 9.72
N MET A 388 12.81 36.70 9.00
CA MET A 388 13.07 37.26 7.68
C MET A 388 12.92 36.15 6.64
N THR A 389 12.06 36.37 5.65
CA THR A 389 11.99 35.51 4.46
C THR A 389 12.43 36.28 3.23
N ALA A 390 13.30 35.67 2.43
CA ALA A 390 13.72 36.21 1.16
C ALA A 390 13.52 35.20 0.02
N GLU A 391 13.10 35.71 -1.14
CA GLU A 391 12.96 34.96 -2.38
C GLU A 391 13.84 35.58 -3.47
N ALA A 392 14.82 34.81 -3.93
CA ALA A 392 15.68 35.12 -5.07
C ALA A 392 15.05 34.59 -6.37
N ILE A 393 14.88 35.47 -7.36
CA ILE A 393 14.34 35.16 -8.68
C ILE A 393 15.48 35.27 -9.70
N ASN A 394 15.84 34.12 -10.29
CA ASN A 394 16.85 33.97 -11.34
C ASN A 394 18.25 34.49 -10.99
N ILE A 395 18.59 34.63 -9.70
CA ILE A 395 19.94 34.95 -9.25
C ILE A 395 20.83 33.72 -9.50
N GLU A 396 21.84 33.83 -10.35
CA GLU A 396 22.75 32.73 -10.69
C GLU A 396 23.83 32.51 -9.62
N TYR A 397 24.22 33.57 -8.91
CA TYR A 397 25.29 33.52 -7.92
C TYR A 397 24.93 32.61 -6.74
N HIS A 398 25.86 31.75 -6.31
CA HIS A 398 25.62 30.73 -5.28
C HIS A 398 25.33 31.37 -3.92
N ASP A 399 26.11 32.38 -3.55
CA ASP A 399 26.09 33.01 -2.24
C ASP A 399 25.38 34.37 -2.29
N TRP A 400 24.11 34.42 -1.90
CA TRP A 400 23.28 35.60 -2.09
C TRP A 400 22.72 36.18 -0.79
N VAL A 401 22.86 35.48 0.35
CA VAL A 401 22.41 35.94 1.68
C VAL A 401 23.52 35.82 2.71
N PHE A 402 23.73 36.89 3.46
CA PHE A 402 24.75 37.00 4.48
C PHE A 402 24.23 37.72 5.72
N SER A 403 24.89 37.53 6.86
CA SER A 403 24.72 38.38 8.04
C SER A 403 26.07 38.87 8.55
N CYS A 404 26.07 40.04 9.19
CA CYS A 404 27.30 40.68 9.63
C CYS A 404 27.06 41.69 10.75
N LYS A 405 28.15 42.00 11.46
CA LYS A 405 28.26 43.19 12.31
C LYS A 405 28.90 44.33 11.49
N PRO A 406 28.28 45.52 11.41
CA PRO A 406 28.83 46.64 10.68
C PRO A 406 30.14 47.12 11.32
N ASP A 407 31.04 47.64 10.48
CA ASP A 407 32.35 48.11 10.92
C ASP A 407 32.25 49.40 11.77
N TYR A 408 33.13 49.52 12.77
CA TYR A 408 33.13 50.57 13.79
C TYR A 408 33.27 51.97 13.19
N HIS A 409 33.99 52.13 12.08
CA HIS A 409 34.28 53.43 11.47
C HIS A 409 33.15 54.00 10.61
N SER A 410 32.29 53.17 10.02
CA SER A 410 31.23 53.63 9.10
C SER A 410 29.80 53.35 9.58
N LYS A 411 29.63 52.48 10.60
CA LYS A 411 28.35 51.99 11.19
C LYS A 411 27.30 51.46 10.20
N LYS A 412 27.59 51.43 8.89
CA LYS A 412 26.61 51.19 7.82
C LYS A 412 26.99 50.06 6.87
N TYR A 413 28.26 49.70 6.75
CA TYR A 413 28.72 48.69 5.80
C TYR A 413 29.41 47.52 6.48
N CYS A 414 29.31 46.35 5.86
CA CYS A 414 29.99 45.14 6.31
C CYS A 414 31.06 44.77 5.29
N LEU A 415 32.29 44.53 5.76
CA LEU A 415 33.40 44.09 4.91
C LEU A 415 33.34 42.57 4.65
N PHE A 416 33.01 41.81 5.68
CA PHE A 416 32.83 40.37 5.64
C PHE A 416 31.46 40.02 6.21
N GLY A 417 30.87 38.92 5.73
CA GLY A 417 29.63 38.40 6.25
C GLY A 417 29.63 36.88 6.29
N VAL A 418 28.95 36.34 7.30
CA VAL A 418 28.68 34.90 7.42
C VAL A 418 27.61 34.52 6.40
N ASN A 419 27.87 33.45 5.67
CA ASN A 419 27.03 33.02 4.55
C ASN A 419 25.87 32.13 5.01
N TRP A 420 24.64 32.52 4.67
CA TRP A 420 23.41 31.77 4.96
C TRP A 420 22.86 31.04 3.74
N SER A 421 23.52 31.15 2.59
CA SER A 421 22.99 30.67 1.31
C SER A 421 22.85 29.14 1.25
N SER A 422 23.65 28.41 2.04
CA SER A 422 23.49 26.96 2.25
C SER A 422 22.13 26.59 2.84
N ASN A 423 21.52 27.50 3.63
CA ASN A 423 20.21 27.27 4.23
C ASN A 423 19.05 27.56 3.26
N SER A 424 19.34 28.10 2.08
CA SER A 424 18.32 28.34 1.06
C SER A 424 17.84 27.02 0.43
N THR A 425 16.66 27.06 -0.17
CA THR A 425 16.08 25.93 -0.89
C THR A 425 15.51 26.37 -2.21
N ILE A 426 15.70 25.54 -3.23
CA ILE A 426 15.05 25.77 -4.52
C ILE A 426 13.53 25.57 -4.41
N SER A 427 12.76 26.37 -5.16
CA SER A 427 11.32 26.24 -5.25
C SER A 427 10.90 25.76 -6.63
N VAL A 428 9.76 25.08 -6.71
CA VAL A 428 9.09 24.75 -7.97
C VAL A 428 8.87 26.05 -8.75
N SER A 429 9.15 26.08 -10.04
CA SER A 429 8.94 27.30 -10.84
C SER A 429 8.71 26.97 -12.31
N LYS A 430 7.75 27.66 -12.96
CA LYS A 430 7.45 27.46 -14.39
C LYS A 430 8.33 28.31 -15.34
N TYR A 431 8.67 29.53 -14.92
CA TYR A 431 9.33 30.51 -15.80
C TYR A 431 10.80 30.75 -15.44
N MET A 432 11.05 31.26 -14.24
CA MET A 432 12.39 31.64 -13.75
C MET A 432 12.72 30.84 -12.50
N LYS A 433 13.98 30.41 -12.39
CA LYS A 433 14.47 29.67 -11.21
C LYS A 433 14.25 30.49 -9.95
N ARG A 434 13.73 29.88 -8.90
CA ARG A 434 13.47 30.54 -7.62
C ARG A 434 14.17 29.81 -6.48
N ARG A 435 14.74 30.59 -5.58
CA ARG A 435 15.32 30.13 -4.31
C ARG A 435 14.69 30.91 -3.18
N HIS A 436 14.44 30.26 -2.06
CA HIS A 436 13.87 30.90 -0.89
C HIS A 436 14.62 30.49 0.35
N ILE A 437 14.63 31.39 1.34
CA ILE A 437 15.24 31.18 2.64
C ILE A 437 14.42 31.90 3.69
N THR A 438 14.26 31.27 4.85
CA THR A 438 13.69 31.88 6.05
C THR A 438 14.76 31.84 7.13
N ILE A 439 15.05 32.99 7.74
CA ILE A 439 16.05 33.17 8.80
C ILE A 439 15.32 33.69 10.04
N LYS A 440 15.52 33.02 11.18
CA LYS A 440 15.05 33.50 12.47
C LYS A 440 16.02 34.56 12.99
N LEU A 441 15.53 35.70 13.45
CA LEU A 441 16.40 36.76 13.95
C LEU A 441 17.18 36.35 15.21
N SER A 442 16.62 35.46 16.02
CA SER A 442 17.32 34.86 17.17
C SER A 442 18.64 34.19 16.77
N ASP A 443 18.70 33.52 15.62
CA ASP A 443 19.94 32.87 15.14
C ASP A 443 20.97 33.88 14.61
N VAL A 444 20.52 35.03 14.11
CA VAL A 444 21.41 36.13 13.68
C VAL A 444 22.01 36.85 14.88
N TYR A 445 21.20 37.15 15.90
CA TYR A 445 21.65 37.83 17.11
C TYR A 445 22.56 36.96 17.97
N ARG A 446 22.42 35.62 17.92
CA ARG A 446 23.36 34.68 18.56
C ARG A 446 24.80 34.83 18.04
N LEU A 447 24.99 35.35 16.83
CA LEU A 447 26.30 35.63 16.24
C LEU A 447 26.78 37.08 16.49
N ASP A 448 26.07 37.86 17.31
CA ASP A 448 26.33 39.31 17.52
C ASP A 448 26.28 40.13 16.22
N HIS A 449 25.45 39.69 15.26
CA HIS A 449 25.24 40.37 13.98
C HIS A 449 24.00 41.27 14.04
N SER A 450 24.09 42.46 13.45
CA SER A 450 23.01 43.47 13.45
C SER A 450 22.50 43.86 12.06
N ASN A 451 23.09 43.30 11.00
CA ASN A 451 22.68 43.54 9.61
C ASN A 451 22.52 42.21 8.85
N LEU A 452 21.47 42.14 8.03
CA LEU A 452 21.33 41.16 6.96
C LEU A 452 21.73 41.79 5.63
N VAL A 453 22.41 41.02 4.78
CA VAL A 453 22.95 41.50 3.51
C VAL A 453 22.56 40.57 2.38
N PHE A 454 22.01 41.14 1.32
CA PHE A 454 21.67 40.41 0.09
C PHE A 454 22.52 40.90 -1.07
N LYS A 455 23.01 39.96 -1.88
CA LYS A 455 23.90 40.26 -3.00
C LYS A 455 23.34 39.75 -4.33
N ILE A 456 23.28 40.65 -5.30
CA ILE A 456 22.96 40.35 -6.70
C ILE A 456 24.20 40.69 -7.52
N LYS A 457 24.81 39.71 -8.19
CA LYS A 457 25.92 39.97 -9.11
C LYS A 457 25.43 40.60 -10.41
N ASN A 458 26.36 41.24 -11.13
CA ASN A 458 26.10 41.77 -12.46
C ASN A 458 25.58 40.68 -13.40
N THR A 459 24.50 40.99 -14.11
CA THR A 459 23.81 40.03 -14.99
C THR A 459 23.02 40.78 -16.05
N LYS A 460 22.94 40.23 -17.26
CA LYS A 460 22.09 40.76 -18.34
C LYS A 460 20.70 40.11 -18.37
N LYS A 461 20.47 39.12 -17.49
CA LYS A 461 19.21 38.37 -17.42
C LYS A 461 18.25 39.05 -16.44
N PRO A 462 16.93 38.92 -16.63
CA PRO A 462 15.97 39.40 -15.65
C PRO A 462 16.21 38.72 -14.30
N THR A 463 16.34 39.52 -13.24
CA THR A 463 16.54 39.03 -11.86
C THR A 463 15.65 39.78 -10.89
N GLY A 464 15.27 39.15 -9.80
CA GLY A 464 14.46 39.79 -8.77
C GLY A 464 14.79 39.29 -7.38
N LEU A 465 14.40 40.07 -6.39
CA LEU A 465 14.57 39.77 -4.98
C LEU A 465 13.37 40.31 -4.20
N ASN A 466 12.69 39.42 -3.49
CA ASN A 466 11.66 39.78 -2.52
C ASN A 466 12.21 39.55 -1.11
N ILE A 467 12.01 40.50 -0.21
CA ILE A 467 12.40 40.44 1.20
C ILE A 467 11.18 40.85 2.03
N ASP A 468 10.81 40.03 3.00
CA ASP A 468 9.71 40.27 3.95
C ASP A 468 10.22 39.93 5.36
N LEU A 469 10.24 40.95 6.21
CA LEU A 469 10.65 40.90 7.61
C LEU A 469 9.38 41.13 8.45
N TYR A 470 9.03 40.17 9.28
CA TYR A 470 7.73 40.14 9.94
C TYR A 470 7.81 39.49 11.31
N GLU A 471 6.86 39.83 12.19
CA GLU A 471 6.64 39.10 13.43
C GLU A 471 5.93 37.78 13.12
N VAL A 472 6.37 36.67 13.73
CA VAL A 472 5.87 35.33 13.42
C VAL A 472 4.34 35.23 13.50
N ARG A 473 3.73 35.87 14.50
CA ARG A 473 2.27 35.86 14.75
C ARG A 473 1.45 36.42 13.58
N ASP A 474 1.99 37.37 12.83
CA ASP A 474 1.31 38.00 11.69
C ASP A 474 1.30 37.13 10.42
N ARG A 475 2.13 36.08 10.39
CA ARG A 475 2.26 35.16 9.24
C ARG A 475 1.91 33.72 9.58
N THR A 476 1.47 33.46 10.81
CA THR A 476 1.02 32.14 11.25
C THR A 476 -0.46 32.19 11.61
N ASN A 477 -1.25 31.29 11.03
CA ASN A 477 -2.59 30.99 11.53
C ASN A 477 -2.64 29.55 12.02
N GLU A 478 -3.61 29.24 12.87
CA GLU A 478 -3.81 27.91 13.41
C GLU A 478 -5.23 27.43 13.10
N VAL A 479 -5.36 26.18 12.69
CA VAL A 479 -6.63 25.51 12.43
C VAL A 479 -6.68 24.27 13.31
N SER A 480 -7.63 24.23 14.24
CA SER A 480 -7.82 23.08 15.13
C SER A 480 -8.77 22.05 14.54
N TRP A 481 -8.29 20.81 14.39
CA TRP A 481 -9.11 19.67 13.97
C TRP A 481 -9.94 19.16 15.15
N LYS A 482 -11.20 19.58 15.22
CA LYS A 482 -12.22 18.88 16.02
C LYS A 482 -12.38 17.42 15.57
N ILE A 483 -12.73 16.59 16.55
CA ILE A 483 -12.84 15.13 16.40
C ILE A 483 -13.82 14.69 15.30
N TRP A 484 -14.87 15.48 15.02
CA TRP A 484 -15.93 15.19 14.04
C TRP A 484 -15.81 15.95 12.70
N TYR A 485 -14.74 16.72 12.46
CA TYR A 485 -14.60 17.45 11.19
C TYR A 485 -14.53 16.47 10.02
N GLY A 486 -15.49 16.60 9.10
CA GLY A 486 -15.52 15.91 7.82
C GLY A 486 -16.69 14.94 7.59
N ILE A 487 -17.39 14.49 8.63
CA ILE A 487 -18.59 13.64 8.47
C ILE A 487 -19.88 14.45 8.57
N LEU A 488 -19.91 15.49 9.40
CA LEU A 488 -21.13 16.28 9.71
C LEU A 488 -21.03 17.78 9.36
N TYR A 489 -19.83 18.29 9.04
CA TYR A 489 -19.59 19.73 8.82
C TYR A 489 -19.36 20.07 7.33
N ARG A 490 -19.68 21.33 6.97
CA ARG A 490 -19.65 21.91 5.61
C ARG A 490 -18.43 21.47 4.79
N LYS A 491 -18.63 21.35 3.47
CA LYS A 491 -17.61 21.06 2.45
C LYS A 491 -16.35 21.95 2.58
N LEU A 492 -16.52 23.22 2.95
CA LEU A 492 -15.46 24.20 3.20
C LEU A 492 -15.15 24.26 4.69
N LEU A 493 -13.95 23.83 5.09
CA LEU A 493 -13.51 23.81 6.49
C LEU A 493 -12.90 25.14 6.93
N TRP A 494 -12.09 25.73 6.06
CA TRP A 494 -11.31 26.93 6.38
C TRP A 494 -11.13 27.82 5.17
N LYS A 495 -11.13 29.13 5.41
CA LYS A 495 -10.98 30.17 4.39
C LYS A 495 -10.24 31.37 4.97
N ILE A 496 -9.21 31.82 4.29
CA ILE A 496 -8.47 33.04 4.66
C ILE A 496 -8.11 33.85 3.41
N ASN A 497 -8.03 35.17 3.59
CA ASN A 497 -7.46 36.07 2.59
C ASN A 497 -6.09 36.54 3.05
N VAL A 498 -5.08 36.39 2.20
CA VAL A 498 -3.70 36.77 2.47
C VAL A 498 -3.31 37.90 1.50
N TYR A 499 -2.76 38.97 2.06
CA TYR A 499 -2.48 40.22 1.34
C TYR A 499 -1.01 40.60 1.48
N ASN A 500 -0.37 40.91 0.36
CA ASN A 500 0.98 41.46 0.33
C ASN A 500 1.99 40.69 1.19
N THR A 501 2.18 39.38 1.04
CA THR A 501 3.15 38.63 1.87
C THR A 501 4.02 37.76 0.99
N VAL A 502 5.28 37.53 1.38
CA VAL A 502 6.15 36.56 0.68
C VAL A 502 5.91 35.15 1.20
N GLN A 503 5.63 35.02 2.50
CA GLN A 503 5.39 33.73 3.13
C GLN A 503 4.23 33.78 4.11
N TYR A 504 3.43 32.72 4.12
CA TYR A 504 2.35 32.51 5.08
C TYR A 504 2.35 31.05 5.55
N LYS A 505 2.14 30.82 6.85
CA LYS A 505 2.13 29.50 7.48
C LYS A 505 0.76 29.24 8.12
N THR A 506 0.26 28.02 8.01
CA THR A 506 -0.97 27.58 8.69
C THR A 506 -0.72 26.25 9.40
N ILE A 507 -0.75 26.26 10.72
CA ILE A 507 -0.52 25.09 11.58
C ILE A 507 -1.84 24.33 11.73
N LEU A 508 -1.81 23.01 11.55
CA LEU A 508 -2.99 22.14 11.60
C LEU A 508 -2.96 21.35 12.91
N ARG A 509 -3.46 21.97 13.98
CA ARG A 509 -3.45 21.40 15.34
C ARG A 509 -4.41 20.23 15.47
N ASP A 510 -4.03 19.21 16.23
CA ASP A 510 -4.86 18.05 16.60
C ASP A 510 -5.35 17.17 15.44
N TRP A 511 -4.78 17.31 14.23
CA TRP A 511 -5.20 16.48 13.09
C TRP A 511 -4.91 14.99 13.34
N SER A 512 -3.77 14.65 13.96
CA SER A 512 -3.45 13.28 14.39
C SER A 512 -4.52 12.67 15.31
N ASN A 513 -5.16 13.50 16.14
CA ASN A 513 -6.20 13.08 17.08
C ASN A 513 -7.59 12.95 16.43
N SER A 514 -7.82 13.46 15.22
CA SER A 514 -9.11 13.41 14.51
C SER A 514 -9.56 11.99 14.16
N ILE A 515 -10.88 11.74 14.12
CA ILE A 515 -11.46 10.47 13.67
C ILE A 515 -11.13 10.22 12.20
N CYS A 516 -11.12 11.26 11.36
CA CYS A 516 -10.84 11.10 9.94
C CYS A 516 -9.38 11.45 9.58
N MET A 517 -8.42 10.71 10.15
CA MET A 517 -6.99 10.90 9.84
C MET A 517 -6.70 10.65 8.34
N ASN A 518 -7.32 9.62 7.75
CA ASN A 518 -7.18 9.26 6.34
C ASN A 518 -8.12 10.04 5.39
N CYS A 519 -8.77 11.12 5.86
CA CYS A 519 -9.54 12.00 4.98
C CYS A 519 -8.62 12.69 3.97
N VAL A 520 -9.14 12.88 2.76
CA VAL A 520 -8.48 13.63 1.70
C VAL A 520 -9.06 15.04 1.66
N TYR A 521 -8.19 16.04 1.78
CA TYR A 521 -8.54 17.45 1.67
C TYR A 521 -7.87 18.09 0.46
N ASN A 522 -8.55 19.07 -0.12
CA ASN A 522 -8.04 19.86 -1.23
C ASN A 522 -7.80 21.30 -0.76
N VAL A 523 -6.57 21.78 -0.92
CA VAL A 523 -6.19 23.16 -0.66
C VAL A 523 -6.25 23.92 -1.98
N HIS A 524 -7.23 24.81 -2.10
CA HIS A 524 -7.39 25.72 -3.22
C HIS A 524 -6.70 27.04 -2.89
N MET A 525 -5.76 27.45 -3.74
CA MET A 525 -5.15 28.77 -3.67
C MET A 525 -5.64 29.58 -4.87
N ILE A 526 -6.51 30.55 -4.62
CA ILE A 526 -7.18 31.34 -5.66
C ILE A 526 -6.58 32.75 -5.66
N THR A 527 -6.03 33.18 -6.79
CA THR A 527 -5.58 34.57 -6.97
C THR A 527 -6.79 35.48 -7.15
N VAL A 528 -6.99 36.43 -6.24
CA VAL A 528 -8.14 37.36 -6.27
C VAL A 528 -7.82 38.60 -7.09
N LYS A 529 -6.66 39.21 -6.84
CA LYS A 529 -6.19 40.41 -7.54
C LYS A 529 -4.68 40.36 -7.62
N CYS A 530 -4.10 40.62 -8.79
CA CYS A 530 -2.66 40.76 -8.92
C CYS A 530 -2.28 41.89 -9.87
N SER A 531 -1.23 42.64 -9.51
CA SER A 531 -0.69 43.73 -10.35
C SER A 531 0.11 43.19 -11.55
N LYS A 532 0.66 41.98 -11.45
CA LYS A 532 1.43 41.33 -12.53
C LYS A 532 0.56 40.33 -13.28
N LYS A 533 0.68 40.32 -14.63
CA LYS A 533 0.08 39.26 -15.46
C LYS A 533 0.70 37.90 -15.20
N LYS A 534 2.02 37.86 -14.95
CA LYS A 534 2.75 36.66 -14.57
C LYS A 534 3.06 36.67 -13.08
N HIS A 535 2.47 35.74 -12.35
CA HIS A 535 2.65 35.56 -10.93
C HIS A 535 2.94 34.10 -10.58
N HIS A 536 3.49 33.92 -9.39
CA HIS A 536 3.96 32.65 -8.91
C HIS A 536 3.62 32.49 -7.43
N ALA A 537 2.93 31.42 -7.12
CA ALA A 537 2.70 31.01 -5.75
C ALA A 537 2.86 29.50 -5.62
N VAL A 538 3.40 29.06 -4.49
CA VAL A 538 3.65 27.66 -4.17
C VAL A 538 3.01 27.36 -2.83
N SER A 539 2.17 26.34 -2.78
CA SER A 539 1.74 25.71 -1.54
C SER A 539 2.66 24.53 -1.24
N LYS A 540 2.97 24.36 0.03
CA LYS A 540 3.68 23.20 0.55
C LYS A 540 2.91 22.65 1.73
N PHE A 541 2.72 21.34 1.76
CA PHE A 541 2.24 20.63 2.93
C PHE A 541 3.40 19.84 3.52
N ILE A 542 3.74 20.17 4.76
CA ILE A 542 4.92 19.66 5.47
C ILE A 542 4.42 18.90 6.69
N VAL A 543 4.85 17.65 6.80
CA VAL A 543 4.55 16.78 7.94
C VAL A 543 5.88 16.50 8.66
N PRO A 544 6.15 17.13 9.82
CA PRO A 544 7.50 17.16 10.43
C PRO A 544 8.14 15.81 10.75
N TRP A 545 7.32 14.80 11.00
CA TRP A 545 7.79 13.44 11.28
C TRP A 545 8.05 12.61 10.01
N THR A 546 7.61 13.09 8.84
CA THR A 546 7.88 12.45 7.55
C THR A 546 8.78 13.36 6.73
N GLN A 547 9.76 12.82 6.03
CA GLN A 547 10.61 13.61 5.13
C GLN A 547 9.91 13.93 3.78
N GLY A 548 8.58 13.79 3.70
CA GLY A 548 7.77 14.08 2.52
C GLY A 548 7.14 15.48 2.58
N VAL A 549 7.52 16.35 1.64
CA VAL A 549 6.86 17.65 1.41
C VAL A 549 6.02 17.61 0.14
N LEU A 550 4.71 17.82 0.26
CA LEU A 550 3.79 17.90 -0.87
C LEU A 550 3.78 19.32 -1.43
N HIS A 551 4.09 19.47 -2.72
CA HIS A 551 4.13 20.76 -3.41
C HIS A 551 2.90 20.95 -4.29
N GLY A 552 2.21 22.08 -4.15
CA GLY A 552 1.24 22.59 -5.10
C GLY A 552 1.76 23.86 -5.75
N LEU A 553 1.52 24.01 -7.05
CA LEU A 553 1.92 25.20 -7.80
C LEU A 553 0.68 25.93 -8.30
N THR A 554 0.58 27.20 -7.97
CA THR A 554 -0.45 28.11 -8.52
C THR A 554 0.24 29.19 -9.34
N SER A 555 -0.15 29.31 -10.61
CA SER A 555 0.35 30.32 -11.55
C SER A 555 -0.76 30.70 -12.54
N ASP A 556 -0.48 31.67 -13.42
CA ASP A 556 -1.46 32.34 -14.30
C ASP A 556 -2.44 31.40 -15.02
N ASN A 557 -1.98 30.20 -15.39
CA ASN A 557 -2.75 29.21 -16.17
C ASN A 557 -2.90 27.86 -15.45
N ALA A 558 -2.44 27.72 -14.20
CA ALA A 558 -2.46 26.45 -13.46
C ALA A 558 -2.93 26.71 -12.03
N VAL A 559 -4.16 26.30 -11.73
CA VAL A 559 -4.77 26.37 -10.40
C VAL A 559 -5.21 24.95 -10.03
N ASP A 560 -4.25 24.03 -9.96
CA ASP A 560 -4.54 22.69 -9.49
C ASP A 560 -4.57 22.71 -7.95
N PRO A 561 -5.63 22.19 -7.31
CA PRO A 561 -5.67 22.10 -5.86
C PRO A 561 -4.56 21.18 -5.35
N LEU A 562 -3.94 21.57 -4.25
CA LEU A 562 -3.02 20.70 -3.53
C LEU A 562 -3.84 19.68 -2.73
N ARG A 563 -3.82 18.43 -3.18
CA ARG A 563 -4.41 17.29 -2.46
C ARG A 563 -3.51 16.94 -1.27
N ILE A 564 -4.06 17.03 -0.07
CA ILE A 564 -3.38 16.69 1.19
C ILE A 564 -4.13 15.56 1.91
N SER A 565 -3.38 14.67 2.54
CA SER A 565 -3.89 13.63 3.43
C SER A 565 -2.81 13.29 4.44
N LEU A 566 -3.19 13.04 5.68
CA LEU A 566 -2.25 12.62 6.71
C LEU A 566 -2.17 11.09 6.70
N GLU A 567 -0.98 10.55 6.48
CA GLU A 567 -0.76 9.12 6.58
C GLU A 567 -0.23 8.76 7.97
N ASN A 568 -0.60 7.59 8.45
CA ASN A 568 -0.17 7.14 9.76
C ASN A 568 1.28 6.65 9.70
N ILE A 569 2.18 7.47 10.22
CA ILE A 569 3.54 7.07 10.56
C ILE A 569 3.68 7.33 12.05
N TYR A 570 3.59 6.26 12.83
CA TYR A 570 3.84 6.31 14.26
C TYR A 570 5.31 6.73 14.48
N SER A 571 5.48 7.91 15.05
CA SER A 571 6.73 8.37 15.66
C SER A 571 6.36 8.82 17.06
N SER A 572 6.64 7.98 18.05
CA SER A 572 6.36 8.20 19.48
C SER A 572 6.98 9.48 20.05
N ASN A 573 7.97 10.08 19.37
CA ASN A 573 8.82 11.13 19.93
C ASN A 573 8.72 12.52 19.28
N LYS A 574 7.73 12.80 18.42
CA LYS A 574 7.61 14.12 17.76
C LYS A 574 6.31 14.83 18.11
N THR A 575 6.43 15.99 18.76
CA THR A 575 5.34 16.85 19.25
C THR A 575 4.91 17.94 18.26
N GLU A 576 5.50 17.99 17.06
CA GLU A 576 5.26 19.06 16.09
C GLU A 576 4.06 18.75 15.20
N ASP A 577 3.09 19.68 15.14
CA ASP A 577 1.92 19.57 14.27
C ASP A 577 2.27 19.75 12.78
N PRO A 578 1.53 19.08 11.87
CA PRO A 578 1.69 19.29 10.44
C PRO A 578 1.23 20.71 10.06
N TYR A 579 1.85 21.30 9.03
CA TYR A 579 1.53 22.67 8.62
C TYR A 579 1.57 22.86 7.10
N LEU A 580 0.79 23.85 6.65
CA LEU A 580 0.82 24.36 5.29
C LEU A 580 1.71 25.61 5.23
N GLN A 581 2.66 25.62 4.31
CA GLN A 581 3.51 26.77 4.03
C GLN A 581 3.21 27.27 2.62
N PHE A 582 2.92 28.55 2.50
CA PHE A 582 2.62 29.22 1.26
C PHE A 582 3.73 30.22 0.95
N ILE A 583 4.33 30.12 -0.24
CA ILE A 583 5.27 31.09 -0.80
C ILE A 583 4.49 31.86 -1.86
N LEU A 584 4.28 33.15 -1.64
CA LEU A 584 3.33 33.98 -2.39
C LEU A 584 4.05 35.14 -3.08
N ASP A 585 3.50 35.64 -4.20
CA ASP A 585 3.98 36.89 -4.78
C ASP A 585 3.40 38.07 -3.97
N PRO A 586 4.23 38.92 -3.35
CA PRO A 586 3.75 40.03 -2.52
C PRO A 586 2.98 41.10 -3.30
N ASN A 587 2.98 41.07 -4.63
CA ASN A 587 2.18 41.98 -5.46
C ASN A 587 0.78 41.43 -5.80
N CYS A 588 0.43 40.25 -5.28
CA CYS A 588 -0.87 39.61 -5.47
C CYS A 588 -1.59 39.37 -4.13
N ASN A 589 -2.91 39.31 -4.20
CA ASN A 589 -3.81 38.94 -3.12
C ASN A 589 -4.36 37.54 -3.36
N TYR A 590 -4.28 36.67 -2.36
CA TYR A 590 -4.68 35.27 -2.45
C TYR A 590 -5.80 34.95 -1.48
N ARG A 591 -6.68 34.05 -1.90
CA ARG A 591 -7.70 33.43 -1.06
C ARG A 591 -7.40 31.94 -0.97
N ILE A 592 -7.19 31.44 0.24
CA ILE A 592 -6.86 30.05 0.49
C ILE A 592 -8.08 29.39 1.10
N GLU A 593 -8.53 28.30 0.48
CA GLU A 593 -9.72 27.53 0.86
C GLU A 593 -9.34 26.06 1.06
N LEU A 594 -9.74 25.48 2.18
CA LEU A 594 -9.53 24.06 2.50
C LEU A 594 -10.87 23.33 2.45
N GLU A 595 -11.00 22.37 1.52
CA GLU A 595 -12.22 21.59 1.31
C GLU A 595 -12.01 20.10 1.56
N LEU A 596 -13.01 19.41 2.11
CA LEU A 596 -13.01 17.94 2.18
C LEU A 596 -13.43 17.35 0.84
N SER A 597 -12.65 16.40 0.33
CA SER A 597 -13.03 15.58 -0.82
C SER A 597 -13.64 14.25 -0.37
N VAL A 598 -14.98 14.21 -0.29
CA VAL A 598 -15.72 13.02 0.18
C VAL A 598 -15.47 11.79 -0.70
N MET A 599 -15.56 11.95 -2.02
CA MET A 599 -15.38 10.81 -2.94
C MET A 599 -13.94 10.28 -2.93
N ASP A 600 -12.93 11.17 -2.86
CA ASP A 600 -11.53 10.73 -2.79
C ASP A 600 -11.22 10.09 -1.44
N THR A 601 -11.89 10.54 -0.37
CA THR A 601 -11.82 9.93 0.96
C THR A 601 -12.38 8.51 0.94
N ILE A 602 -13.60 8.32 0.40
CA ILE A 602 -14.22 7.00 0.28
C ILE A 602 -13.37 6.07 -0.59
N GLY A 603 -12.87 6.57 -1.73
CA GLY A 603 -11.97 5.80 -2.59
C GLY A 603 -10.66 5.41 -1.92
N THR A 604 -10.04 6.35 -1.18
CA THR A 604 -8.82 6.08 -0.41
C THR A 604 -9.09 5.08 0.71
N MET A 605 -10.23 5.17 1.41
CA MET A 605 -10.63 4.18 2.41
C MET A 605 -10.84 2.79 1.77
N GLY A 606 -11.48 2.72 0.61
CA GLY A 606 -11.69 1.46 -0.09
C GLY A 606 -10.39 0.80 -0.54
N LEU A 607 -9.43 1.58 -1.06
CA LEU A 607 -8.10 1.05 -1.38
C LEU A 607 -7.31 0.65 -0.12
N LYS A 608 -7.43 1.43 0.96
CA LYS A 608 -6.66 1.17 2.18
C LYS A 608 -7.17 -0.02 2.99
N TYR A 609 -8.47 -0.05 3.23
CA TYR A 609 -9.11 -1.02 4.11
C TYR A 609 -9.76 -2.18 3.33
N GLY A 610 -9.79 -2.14 2.00
CA GLY A 610 -10.39 -3.21 1.18
C GLY A 610 -9.75 -4.59 1.41
N LEU A 611 -8.47 -4.62 1.79
CA LEU A 611 -7.77 -5.86 2.13
C LEU A 611 -8.32 -6.57 3.38
N THR A 612 -9.12 -5.89 4.21
CA THR A 612 -9.71 -6.52 5.41
C THR A 612 -11.07 -7.14 5.13
N PHE A 613 -11.64 -6.92 3.94
CA PHE A 613 -12.92 -7.51 3.53
C PHE A 613 -12.99 -9.03 3.67
N PRO A 614 -11.95 -9.84 3.35
CA PRO A 614 -12.01 -11.29 3.57
C PRO A 614 -12.34 -11.67 5.03
N SER A 615 -11.79 -10.93 6.00
CA SER A 615 -12.08 -11.16 7.42
C SER A 615 -13.54 -10.84 7.76
N TYR A 616 -14.07 -9.71 7.25
CA TYR A 616 -15.47 -9.31 7.46
C TYR A 616 -16.45 -10.26 6.75
N ILE A 617 -16.11 -10.75 5.55
CA ILE A 617 -16.90 -11.77 4.83
C ILE A 617 -16.99 -13.03 5.70
N GLY A 618 -15.87 -13.49 6.26
CA GLY A 618 -15.84 -14.63 7.16
C GLY A 618 -16.70 -14.42 8.41
N ILE A 619 -16.60 -13.24 9.04
CA ILE A 619 -17.44 -12.86 10.19
C ILE A 619 -18.93 -12.91 9.83
N ILE A 620 -19.34 -12.29 8.71
CA ILE A 620 -20.74 -12.26 8.28
C ILE A 620 -21.27 -13.70 8.06
N ILE A 621 -20.51 -14.54 7.35
CA ILE A 621 -20.92 -15.93 7.08
C ILE A 621 -21.04 -16.73 8.39
N LEU A 622 -20.11 -16.57 9.34
CA LEU A 622 -20.18 -17.24 10.64
C LEU A 622 -21.37 -16.80 11.48
N LEU A 623 -21.74 -15.51 11.44
CA LEU A 623 -22.93 -15.01 12.14
C LEU A 623 -24.22 -15.52 11.53
N VAL A 624 -24.27 -15.65 10.19
CA VAL A 624 -25.39 -16.31 9.49
C VAL A 624 -25.48 -17.79 9.90
N LEU A 625 -24.37 -18.53 9.88
CA LEU A 625 -24.33 -19.93 10.32
C LEU A 625 -24.75 -20.08 11.79
N SER A 626 -24.29 -19.20 12.69
CA SER A 626 -24.73 -19.18 14.09
C SER A 626 -26.25 -19.03 14.20
N HIS A 627 -26.86 -18.13 13.43
CA HIS A 627 -28.30 -17.96 13.44
C HIS A 627 -29.04 -19.21 12.92
N GLN A 628 -28.54 -19.81 11.83
CA GLN A 628 -29.07 -21.05 11.26
C GLN A 628 -29.00 -22.21 12.28
N PHE A 629 -27.87 -22.38 12.98
CA PHE A 629 -27.74 -23.40 14.03
C PHE A 629 -28.61 -23.11 15.25
N SER A 630 -28.75 -21.85 15.66
CA SER A 630 -29.65 -21.47 16.75
C SER A 630 -31.12 -21.76 16.43
N GLN A 631 -31.55 -21.58 15.16
CA GLN A 631 -32.89 -21.97 14.71
C GLN A 631 -33.08 -23.49 14.75
N LEU A 632 -32.10 -24.25 14.26
CA LEU A 632 -32.11 -25.73 14.32
C LEU A 632 -32.11 -26.27 15.75
N ALA A 633 -31.58 -25.52 16.73
CA ALA A 633 -31.62 -25.90 18.15
C ALA A 633 -33.00 -25.70 18.81
N ASN A 634 -33.77 -24.70 18.36
CA ASN A 634 -35.00 -24.26 19.03
C ASN A 634 -36.29 -24.63 18.30
N SER A 635 -36.22 -24.94 17.00
CA SER A 635 -37.39 -25.19 16.16
C SER A 635 -37.92 -26.62 16.32
N THR A 636 -39.23 -26.76 16.50
CA THR A 636 -39.96 -28.05 16.39
C THR A 636 -40.31 -28.41 14.94
N ASN A 637 -40.14 -27.47 13.99
CA ASN A 637 -40.49 -27.63 12.56
C ASN A 637 -39.24 -27.75 11.64
N ASP A 638 -38.02 -27.82 12.18
CA ASP A 638 -36.77 -28.06 11.42
C ASP A 638 -36.47 -27.10 10.23
N ASP A 639 -37.09 -25.92 10.20
CA ASP A 639 -36.87 -24.94 9.14
C ASP A 639 -35.63 -24.08 9.40
N CYS A 640 -34.60 -24.22 8.55
CA CYS A 640 -33.44 -23.33 8.51
C CYS A 640 -33.73 -22.15 7.57
N SER A 641 -33.54 -20.92 8.05
CA SER A 641 -33.83 -19.74 7.23
C SER A 641 -32.76 -19.49 6.14
N ILE A 642 -33.23 -18.89 5.03
CA ILE A 642 -32.36 -18.42 3.96
C ILE A 642 -31.32 -17.41 4.48
N TYR A 643 -30.15 -17.37 3.84
CA TYR A 643 -29.04 -16.46 4.15
C TYR A 643 -29.51 -15.03 4.47
N HIS A 644 -30.37 -14.44 3.62
CA HIS A 644 -30.87 -13.08 3.77
C HIS A 644 -31.69 -12.83 5.05
N ASN A 645 -32.44 -13.83 5.51
CA ASN A 645 -33.23 -13.75 6.75
C ASN A 645 -32.37 -14.04 7.99
N SER A 646 -31.23 -14.71 7.80
CA SER A 646 -30.26 -15.02 8.83
C SER A 646 -29.24 -13.91 9.11
N LEU A 647 -29.30 -12.78 8.38
CA LEU A 647 -28.42 -11.65 8.64
C LEU A 647 -28.60 -11.13 10.08
N PRO A 648 -27.52 -10.94 10.84
CA PRO A 648 -27.61 -10.50 12.22
C PRO A 648 -28.18 -9.07 12.29
N SER A 649 -28.98 -8.81 13.32
CA SER A 649 -29.51 -7.46 13.57
C SER A 649 -28.38 -6.50 13.97
N LEU A 650 -28.55 -5.21 13.65
CA LEU A 650 -27.58 -4.15 13.97
C LEU A 650 -27.16 -4.17 15.46
N PHE A 651 -28.11 -4.41 16.38
CA PHE A 651 -27.81 -4.50 17.81
C PHE A 651 -26.89 -5.67 18.18
N LYS A 652 -27.06 -6.85 17.56
CA LYS A 652 -26.17 -8.00 17.81
C LYS A 652 -24.76 -7.70 17.31
N ILE A 653 -24.64 -7.08 16.14
CA ILE A 653 -23.36 -6.72 15.54
C ILE A 653 -22.62 -5.71 16.42
N VAL A 654 -23.31 -4.66 16.90
CA VAL A 654 -22.70 -3.67 17.79
C VAL A 654 -22.15 -4.32 19.06
N LYS A 655 -22.89 -5.26 19.68
CA LYS A 655 -22.39 -6.00 20.84
C LYS A 655 -21.12 -6.78 20.52
N ILE A 656 -21.11 -7.50 19.41
CA ILE A 656 -19.94 -8.29 18.98
C ILE A 656 -18.75 -7.38 18.71
N LEU A 657 -18.94 -6.28 17.98
CA LEU A 657 -17.89 -5.30 17.71
C LEU A 657 -17.30 -4.71 19.00
N VAL A 658 -18.14 -4.34 19.97
CA VAL A 658 -17.68 -3.83 21.27
C VAL A 658 -16.83 -4.87 21.99
N VAL A 659 -17.30 -6.12 22.08
CA VAL A 659 -16.54 -7.22 22.71
C VAL A 659 -15.22 -7.46 21.99
N SER A 660 -15.23 -7.52 20.66
CA SER A 660 -14.03 -7.76 19.87
C SER A 660 -13.01 -6.63 20.01
N ILE A 661 -13.45 -5.37 20.08
CA ILE A 661 -12.55 -4.22 20.29
C ILE A 661 -11.97 -4.24 21.70
N CYS A 662 -12.77 -4.50 22.73
CA CYS A 662 -12.27 -4.65 24.09
C CYS A 662 -11.23 -5.78 24.18
N LEU A 663 -11.52 -6.94 23.59
CA LEU A 663 -10.59 -8.07 23.55
C LEU A 663 -9.31 -7.72 22.77
N MET A 664 -9.43 -7.04 21.63
CA MET A 664 -8.27 -6.61 20.85
C MET A 664 -7.38 -5.65 21.65
N THR A 665 -7.96 -4.68 22.36
CA THR A 665 -7.20 -3.76 23.23
C THR A 665 -6.53 -4.49 24.39
N PHE A 666 -7.20 -5.49 24.97
CA PHE A 666 -6.62 -6.33 26.02
C PHE A 666 -5.47 -7.19 25.51
N VAL A 667 -5.65 -7.87 24.36
CA VAL A 667 -4.62 -8.69 23.71
C VAL A 667 -3.42 -7.82 23.34
N GLN A 668 -3.64 -6.60 22.84
CA GLN A 668 -2.55 -5.69 22.52
C GLN A 668 -1.74 -5.29 23.75
N TYR A 669 -2.43 -5.00 24.86
CA TYR A 669 -1.78 -4.63 26.12
C TYR A 669 -0.94 -5.79 26.69
N GLN A 670 -1.48 -7.00 26.66
CA GLN A 670 -0.83 -8.18 27.25
C GLN A 670 0.22 -8.82 26.33
N TRP A 671 -0.02 -8.81 25.02
CA TRP A 671 0.79 -9.49 24.00
C TRP A 671 1.00 -8.61 22.75
N SER A 672 1.72 -7.51 22.94
CA SER A 672 2.02 -6.53 21.88
C SER A 672 2.70 -7.11 20.62
N ILE A 673 3.35 -8.28 20.75
CA ILE A 673 4.05 -8.97 19.66
C ILE A 673 3.07 -9.68 18.70
N ILE A 674 1.92 -10.18 19.18
CA ILE A 674 1.01 -11.04 18.40
C ILE A 674 0.16 -10.23 17.41
N ASN A 675 -0.15 -8.98 17.78
CA ASN A 675 -0.96 -8.03 17.02
C ASN A 675 -0.15 -6.78 16.63
N LYS A 676 1.10 -6.97 16.17
CA LYS A 676 1.86 -5.85 15.59
C LYS A 676 1.03 -5.21 14.44
N PRO A 677 0.86 -3.88 14.42
CA PRO A 677 0.17 -3.22 13.31
C PRO A 677 0.97 -3.42 12.02
N ILE A 678 0.37 -4.12 11.05
CA ILE A 678 0.97 -4.38 9.74
C ILE A 678 0.37 -3.40 8.71
N GLY A 679 1.15 -3.01 7.69
CA GLY A 679 0.63 -2.25 6.55
C GLY A 679 0.41 -0.76 6.78
N GLY A 680 0.97 -0.16 7.84
CA GLY A 680 0.75 1.26 8.14
C GLY A 680 -0.71 1.62 8.45
N ILE A 681 -1.58 0.60 8.58
CA ILE A 681 -2.96 0.72 9.02
C ILE A 681 -2.96 0.40 10.51
N ASP A 682 -2.95 1.45 11.31
CA ASP A 682 -3.10 1.30 12.75
C ASP A 682 -4.58 1.06 13.08
N TRP A 683 -4.97 -0.22 13.09
CA TRP A 683 -6.24 -0.67 13.64
C TRP A 683 -6.34 -0.43 15.16
N LEU A 684 -5.20 -0.17 15.81
CA LEU A 684 -4.99 -0.16 17.25
C LEU A 684 -4.90 1.26 17.82
N GLY A 685 -5.32 2.27 17.05
CA GLY A 685 -5.52 3.61 17.55
C GLY A 685 -6.66 3.70 18.58
N HIS A 686 -7.27 4.87 18.70
CA HIS A 686 -8.33 5.10 19.69
C HIS A 686 -9.52 4.13 19.49
N PRO A 687 -10.02 3.42 20.53
CA PRO A 687 -11.06 2.40 20.39
C PRO A 687 -12.33 2.87 19.67
N LEU A 688 -12.74 4.12 19.93
CA LEU A 688 -13.85 4.78 19.24
C LEU A 688 -13.62 4.89 17.72
N LYS A 689 -12.40 5.20 17.27
CA LYS A 689 -12.06 5.26 15.83
C LYS A 689 -12.20 3.87 15.23
N THR A 690 -11.61 2.86 15.87
CA THR A 690 -11.70 1.46 15.43
C THR A 690 -13.15 1.00 15.35
N PHE A 691 -13.99 1.38 16.31
CA PHE A 691 -15.43 1.09 16.30
C PHE A 691 -16.17 1.71 15.12
N VAL A 692 -15.98 3.01 14.87
CA VAL A 692 -16.66 3.73 13.77
C VAL A 692 -16.24 3.15 12.41
N PHE A 693 -14.93 2.97 12.20
CA PHE A 693 -14.42 2.42 10.94
C PHE A 693 -14.84 0.97 10.73
N SER A 694 -14.76 0.13 11.76
CA SER A 694 -15.16 -1.27 11.66
C SER A 694 -16.65 -1.41 11.37
N SER A 695 -17.47 -0.54 11.95
CA SER A 695 -18.90 -0.50 11.69
C SER A 695 -19.20 -0.11 10.24
N LEU A 696 -18.49 0.89 9.69
CA LEU A 696 -18.62 1.28 8.28
C LEU A 696 -18.20 0.15 7.34
N LEU A 697 -17.04 -0.46 7.56
CA LEU A 697 -16.51 -1.56 6.74
C LEU A 697 -17.42 -2.79 6.80
N TYR A 698 -17.96 -3.11 7.98
CA TYR A 698 -18.97 -4.14 8.13
C TYR A 698 -20.21 -3.85 7.26
N CYS A 699 -20.76 -2.63 7.34
CA CYS A 699 -21.94 -2.25 6.54
C CYS A 699 -21.68 -2.33 5.02
N ILE A 700 -20.50 -1.91 4.57
CA ILE A 700 -20.09 -2.01 3.16
C ILE A 700 -19.98 -3.48 2.75
N THR A 701 -19.28 -4.29 3.53
CA THR A 701 -19.07 -5.71 3.24
C THR A 701 -20.40 -6.48 3.26
N ASN A 702 -21.28 -6.18 4.22
CA ASN A 702 -22.61 -6.77 4.30
C ASN A 702 -23.48 -6.40 3.10
N SER A 703 -23.38 -5.15 2.62
CA SER A 703 -24.07 -4.71 1.40
C SER A 703 -23.55 -5.48 0.18
N PHE A 704 -22.22 -5.61 0.03
CA PHE A 704 -21.60 -6.41 -1.03
C PHE A 704 -22.06 -7.88 -0.97
N MET A 705 -22.00 -8.52 0.20
CA MET A 705 -22.42 -9.91 0.38
C MET A 705 -23.90 -10.10 0.05
N CYS A 706 -24.78 -9.18 0.45
CA CYS A 706 -26.20 -9.24 0.13
C CYS A 706 -26.43 -9.29 -1.39
N PHE A 707 -25.77 -8.44 -2.16
CA PHE A 707 -25.92 -8.47 -3.63
C PHE A 707 -25.20 -9.67 -4.27
N ALA A 708 -24.02 -10.04 -3.78
CA ALA A 708 -23.27 -11.19 -4.28
C ALA A 708 -24.06 -12.50 -4.12
N THR A 709 -24.71 -12.72 -2.97
CA THR A 709 -25.52 -13.92 -2.74
C THR A 709 -26.79 -13.93 -3.60
N LEU A 710 -27.43 -12.77 -3.84
CA LEU A 710 -28.57 -12.67 -4.77
C LEU A 710 -28.17 -13.03 -6.20
N VAL A 711 -26.99 -12.58 -6.66
CA VAL A 711 -26.45 -12.94 -7.97
C VAL A 711 -26.17 -14.44 -8.04
N LEU A 712 -25.53 -15.03 -7.02
CA LEU A 712 -25.27 -16.48 -6.98
C LEU A 712 -26.56 -17.30 -6.99
N TRP A 713 -27.57 -16.90 -6.21
CA TRP A 713 -28.89 -17.54 -6.25
C TRP A 713 -29.56 -17.44 -7.62
N SER A 714 -29.52 -16.27 -8.25
CA SER A 714 -30.04 -16.07 -9.61
C SER A 714 -29.32 -16.98 -10.62
N MET A 715 -27.99 -17.06 -10.56
CA MET A 715 -27.20 -17.95 -11.43
C MET A 715 -27.57 -19.41 -11.24
N MET A 716 -27.74 -19.87 -9.99
CA MET A 716 -28.17 -21.25 -9.72
C MET A 716 -29.57 -21.54 -10.27
N LEU A 717 -30.51 -20.60 -10.16
CA LEU A 717 -31.87 -20.75 -10.65
C LEU A 717 -31.96 -20.78 -12.19
N PHE A 718 -31.24 -19.90 -12.88
CA PHE A 718 -31.34 -19.77 -14.34
C PHE A 718 -30.40 -20.71 -15.11
N TRP A 719 -29.20 -20.97 -14.58
CA TRP A 719 -28.18 -21.75 -15.29
C TRP A 719 -28.06 -23.20 -14.79
N GLY A 720 -28.78 -23.59 -13.74
CA GLY A 720 -28.74 -24.93 -13.17
C GLY A 720 -28.98 -26.03 -14.20
N LYS A 721 -30.02 -25.89 -15.04
CA LYS A 721 -30.33 -26.86 -16.11
C LYS A 721 -29.23 -26.96 -17.18
N ALA A 722 -28.68 -25.82 -17.63
CA ALA A 722 -27.63 -25.79 -18.63
C ALA A 722 -26.33 -26.43 -18.12
N ILE A 723 -25.98 -26.17 -16.86
CA ILE A 723 -24.81 -26.77 -16.19
C ILE A 723 -24.99 -28.29 -16.06
N ASN A 724 -26.17 -28.74 -15.66
CA ASN A 724 -26.46 -30.17 -15.51
C ASN A 724 -26.38 -30.91 -16.85
N GLU A 725 -26.97 -30.35 -17.91
CA GLU A 725 -26.88 -30.92 -19.27
C GLU A 725 -25.44 -30.96 -19.81
N LEU A 726 -24.65 -29.91 -19.56
CA LEU A 726 -23.26 -29.83 -20.02
C LEU A 726 -22.37 -30.88 -19.33
N LEU A 727 -22.61 -31.14 -18.04
CA LEU A 727 -21.85 -32.11 -17.26
C LEU A 727 -22.21 -33.55 -17.63
N ILE A 728 -23.48 -33.87 -17.81
CA ILE A 728 -23.90 -35.18 -18.32
C ILE A 728 -23.25 -35.44 -19.68
N ARG A 729 -23.23 -34.45 -20.58
CA ARG A 729 -22.53 -34.56 -21.87
C ARG A 729 -21.02 -34.77 -21.71
N PHE A 730 -20.37 -34.11 -20.75
CA PHE A 730 -18.94 -34.28 -20.48
C PHE A 730 -18.63 -35.69 -19.98
N ILE A 731 -19.38 -36.18 -18.98
CA ILE A 731 -19.22 -37.55 -18.43
C ILE A 731 -19.44 -38.59 -19.52
N MET A 732 -20.49 -38.44 -20.33
CA MET A 732 -20.79 -39.34 -21.45
C MET A 732 -19.70 -39.33 -22.53
N LYS A 733 -19.01 -38.21 -22.71
CA LYS A 733 -17.87 -38.09 -23.64
C LYS A 733 -16.59 -38.67 -23.08
N ALA A 734 -16.35 -38.52 -21.78
CA ALA A 734 -15.18 -39.08 -21.08
C ALA A 734 -15.25 -40.61 -20.95
N LEU A 735 -16.46 -41.19 -20.82
CA LEU A 735 -16.69 -42.62 -20.58
C LEU A 735 -16.97 -43.46 -21.86
N GLN A 736 -16.66 -42.96 -23.06
CA GLN A 736 -16.78 -43.69 -24.34
C GLN A 736 -18.08 -44.54 -24.49
N LYS A 737 -19.26 -43.90 -24.51
CA LYS A 737 -20.54 -44.42 -25.06
C LYS A 737 -20.89 -45.93 -24.89
N ASN A 738 -20.53 -46.60 -23.80
CA ASN A 738 -20.98 -47.98 -23.55
C ASN A 738 -22.29 -48.01 -22.75
N ALA A 739 -23.29 -48.73 -23.26
CA ALA A 739 -24.66 -48.74 -22.73
C ALA A 739 -24.83 -49.54 -21.41
N THR A 740 -23.87 -50.38 -21.03
CA THR A 740 -23.83 -51.12 -19.74
C THR A 740 -23.41 -50.24 -18.55
N VAL A 741 -23.15 -48.96 -18.79
CA VAL A 741 -22.59 -48.02 -17.82
C VAL A 741 -23.70 -47.29 -17.02
N SER A 742 -24.98 -47.38 -17.40
CA SER A 742 -26.08 -46.69 -16.69
C SER A 742 -26.26 -47.13 -15.23
N ASP A 743 -26.12 -48.43 -14.95
CA ASP A 743 -26.24 -48.98 -13.58
C ASP A 743 -24.99 -48.69 -12.75
N TRP A 744 -23.81 -48.67 -13.39
CA TRP A 744 -22.56 -48.21 -12.79
C TRP A 744 -22.54 -46.69 -12.55
N ILE A 745 -23.22 -45.90 -13.37
CA ILE A 745 -23.41 -44.46 -13.21
C ILE A 745 -24.29 -44.19 -11.99
N LEU A 746 -25.41 -44.89 -11.83
CA LEU A 746 -26.30 -44.77 -10.65
C LEU A 746 -25.62 -45.21 -9.34
N TYR A 747 -24.87 -46.32 -9.35
CA TYR A 747 -24.05 -46.73 -8.19
C TYR A 747 -22.84 -45.81 -7.96
N GLY A 748 -22.28 -45.28 -9.04
CA GLY A 748 -21.15 -44.34 -9.06
C GLY A 748 -21.52 -42.96 -8.51
N PHE A 749 -22.73 -42.46 -8.75
CA PHE A 749 -23.19 -41.18 -8.21
C PHE A 749 -23.22 -41.14 -6.67
N GLY A 750 -23.54 -42.26 -5.99
CA GLY A 750 -23.46 -42.36 -4.53
C GLY A 750 -22.02 -42.34 -3.97
N LYS A 751 -21.04 -42.81 -4.75
CA LYS A 751 -19.60 -42.80 -4.39
C LYS A 751 -18.82 -41.63 -4.98
N LEU A 752 -19.45 -40.84 -5.86
CA LEU A 752 -18.84 -39.72 -6.57
C LEU A 752 -18.25 -38.65 -5.63
N PRO A 753 -18.92 -38.25 -4.52
CA PRO A 753 -18.35 -37.23 -3.63
C PRO A 753 -17.02 -37.65 -2.98
N ILE A 754 -16.87 -38.92 -2.58
CA ILE A 754 -15.60 -39.45 -2.06
C ILE A 754 -14.55 -39.45 -3.17
N ALA A 755 -14.92 -39.93 -4.37
CA ALA A 755 -13.98 -40.00 -5.49
C ALA A 755 -13.44 -38.61 -5.85
N VAL A 756 -14.29 -37.60 -5.91
CA VAL A 756 -13.88 -36.21 -6.19
C VAL A 756 -13.00 -35.65 -5.06
N SER A 757 -13.35 -35.88 -3.80
CA SER A 757 -12.53 -35.49 -2.66
C SER A 757 -11.13 -36.14 -2.70
N MET A 758 -11.05 -37.44 -3.00
CA MET A 758 -9.77 -38.16 -3.15
C MET A 758 -8.93 -37.62 -4.32
N ILE A 759 -9.56 -37.35 -5.46
CA ILE A 759 -8.89 -36.72 -6.61
C ILE A 759 -8.37 -35.34 -6.23
N ALA A 760 -9.16 -34.52 -5.53
CA ALA A 760 -8.74 -33.20 -5.08
C ALA A 760 -7.53 -33.28 -4.12
N ILE A 761 -7.50 -34.24 -3.20
CA ILE A 761 -6.35 -34.48 -2.31
C ILE A 761 -5.10 -34.89 -3.09
N LEU A 762 -5.24 -35.81 -4.05
CA LEU A 762 -4.13 -36.23 -4.92
C LEU A 762 -3.60 -35.07 -5.76
N MET A 763 -4.50 -34.26 -6.32
CA MET A 763 -4.11 -33.06 -7.06
C MET A 763 -3.42 -32.04 -6.16
N SER A 764 -3.91 -31.82 -4.94
CA SER A 764 -3.25 -30.95 -3.95
C SER A 764 -1.83 -31.39 -3.63
N TYR A 765 -1.56 -32.69 -3.59
CA TYR A 765 -0.23 -33.24 -3.34
C TYR A 765 0.71 -33.11 -4.56
N HIS A 766 0.19 -33.33 -5.77
CA HIS A 766 1.02 -33.31 -6.98
C HIS A 766 1.20 -31.92 -7.60
N THR A 767 0.35 -30.95 -7.24
CA THR A 767 0.35 -29.58 -7.80
C THR A 767 0.45 -28.54 -6.69
N CYS A 768 -0.67 -27.98 -6.27
CA CYS A 768 -0.79 -27.14 -5.08
C CYS A 768 -2.17 -27.29 -4.44
N GLY A 769 -2.26 -27.05 -3.13
CA GLY A 769 -3.46 -27.18 -2.32
C GLY A 769 -4.65 -26.37 -2.85
N THR A 770 -4.40 -25.16 -3.35
CA THR A 770 -5.42 -24.31 -3.96
C THR A 770 -6.08 -24.94 -5.19
N VAL A 771 -5.33 -25.67 -6.03
CA VAL A 771 -5.92 -26.36 -7.19
C VAL A 771 -6.94 -27.41 -6.73
N GLY A 772 -6.64 -28.18 -5.68
CA GLY A 772 -7.61 -29.09 -5.08
C GLY A 772 -8.83 -28.37 -4.51
N LEU A 773 -8.64 -27.21 -3.85
CA LEU A 773 -9.76 -26.38 -3.37
C LEU A 773 -10.65 -25.87 -4.50
N ILE A 774 -10.07 -25.48 -5.63
CA ILE A 774 -10.79 -25.02 -6.83
C ILE A 774 -11.62 -26.17 -7.42
N ILE A 775 -11.03 -27.35 -7.60
CA ILE A 775 -11.73 -28.54 -8.11
C ILE A 775 -12.95 -28.85 -7.23
N SER A 776 -12.76 -28.85 -5.92
CA SER A 776 -13.83 -29.10 -4.96
C SER A 776 -14.87 -27.97 -4.91
N ALA A 777 -14.47 -26.71 -5.10
CA ALA A 777 -15.42 -25.59 -5.19
C ALA A 777 -16.36 -25.74 -6.40
N PHE A 778 -15.82 -26.14 -7.57
CA PHE A 778 -16.63 -26.42 -8.76
C PHE A 778 -17.61 -27.57 -8.52
N PHE A 779 -17.16 -28.65 -7.89
CA PHE A 779 -18.04 -29.77 -7.56
C PHE A 779 -19.11 -29.38 -6.53
N TYR A 780 -18.77 -28.61 -5.51
CA TYR A 780 -19.73 -28.14 -4.52
C TYR A 780 -20.79 -27.23 -5.16
N TYR A 781 -20.40 -26.31 -6.04
CA TYR A 781 -21.34 -25.49 -6.79
C TYR A 781 -22.29 -26.34 -7.66
N PHE A 782 -21.76 -27.38 -8.29
CA PHE A 782 -22.56 -28.34 -9.06
C PHE A 782 -23.59 -29.05 -8.17
N MET A 783 -23.17 -29.61 -7.04
CA MET A 783 -24.05 -30.27 -6.07
C MET A 783 -25.17 -29.33 -5.58
N LEU A 784 -24.86 -28.05 -5.35
CA LEU A 784 -25.87 -27.05 -4.99
C LEU A 784 -26.86 -26.79 -6.13
N CYS A 785 -26.40 -26.71 -7.38
CA CYS A 785 -27.28 -26.56 -8.54
C CYS A 785 -28.23 -27.77 -8.69
N THR A 786 -27.75 -29.00 -8.47
CA THR A 786 -28.59 -30.19 -8.55
C THR A 786 -29.64 -30.21 -7.45
N MET A 787 -29.28 -29.89 -6.20
CA MET A 787 -30.26 -29.82 -5.09
C MET A 787 -31.35 -28.77 -5.35
N VAL A 788 -31.00 -27.61 -5.93
CA VAL A 788 -31.99 -26.59 -6.30
C VAL A 788 -32.87 -27.05 -7.45
N GLN A 789 -32.30 -27.72 -8.46
CA GLN A 789 -33.05 -28.25 -9.59
C GLN A 789 -34.03 -29.34 -9.15
N ASP A 790 -33.62 -30.26 -8.27
CA ASP A 790 -34.50 -31.30 -7.72
C ASP A 790 -35.70 -30.68 -6.97
N CYS A 791 -35.45 -29.61 -6.22
CA CYS A 791 -36.48 -28.85 -5.52
C CYS A 791 -37.45 -28.16 -6.51
N ILE A 792 -36.95 -27.61 -7.62
CA ILE A 792 -37.77 -27.00 -8.68
C ILE A 792 -38.60 -28.08 -9.39
N ASP A 793 -37.98 -29.20 -9.74
CA ASP A 793 -38.63 -30.29 -10.45
C ASP A 793 -39.74 -30.91 -9.59
N GLN A 794 -39.49 -31.15 -8.29
CA GLN A 794 -40.55 -31.57 -7.36
C GLN A 794 -41.72 -30.59 -7.33
N LEU A 795 -41.45 -29.29 -7.35
CA LEU A 795 -42.49 -28.25 -7.35
C LEU A 795 -43.27 -28.19 -8.67
N ILE A 796 -42.61 -28.43 -9.81
CA ILE A 796 -43.22 -28.48 -11.14
C ILE A 796 -44.05 -29.76 -11.34
N TYR A 797 -43.55 -30.91 -10.88
CA TYR A 797 -44.20 -32.21 -11.04
C TYR A 797 -45.23 -32.50 -9.94
N TYR A 798 -45.23 -31.77 -8.82
CA TYR A 798 -46.18 -31.94 -7.73
C TYR A 798 -47.66 -31.95 -8.17
N PRO A 799 -48.15 -31.06 -9.06
CA PRO A 799 -49.53 -31.11 -9.53
C PRO A 799 -49.87 -32.44 -10.24
N VAL A 800 -48.90 -33.01 -10.97
CA VAL A 800 -49.06 -34.28 -11.68
C VAL A 800 -49.08 -35.46 -10.70
N ILE A 801 -48.17 -35.45 -9.72
CA ILE A 801 -48.12 -36.45 -8.64
C ILE A 801 -49.39 -36.37 -7.79
N PHE A 802 -49.84 -35.15 -7.46
CA PHE A 802 -51.07 -34.90 -6.72
C PHE A 802 -52.28 -35.48 -7.45
N ILE A 803 -52.43 -35.23 -8.76
CA ILE A 803 -53.52 -35.82 -9.55
C ILE A 803 -53.40 -37.35 -9.55
N LYS A 804 -52.22 -37.89 -9.82
CA LYS A 804 -52.00 -39.35 -9.88
C LYS A 804 -52.32 -40.05 -8.56
N ASP A 805 -51.74 -39.61 -7.45
CA ASP A 805 -51.89 -40.27 -6.15
C ASP A 805 -53.27 -40.03 -5.54
N TYR A 806 -53.89 -38.86 -5.76
CA TYR A 806 -55.26 -38.59 -5.33
C TYR A 806 -56.27 -39.50 -6.06
N PHE A 807 -56.11 -39.70 -7.37
CA PHE A 807 -57.01 -40.56 -8.16
C PHE A 807 -56.75 -42.06 -7.97
N ILE A 808 -55.51 -42.48 -7.71
CA ILE A 808 -55.16 -43.91 -7.59
C ILE A 808 -55.22 -44.43 -6.15
N LYS A 809 -54.80 -43.65 -5.16
CA LYS A 809 -54.64 -44.10 -3.76
C LYS A 809 -55.62 -43.46 -2.79
N GLY A 810 -56.35 -42.42 -3.18
CA GLY A 810 -57.30 -41.71 -2.31
C GLY A 810 -56.66 -40.91 -1.16
N GLU A 811 -55.32 -40.84 -1.12
CA GLU A 811 -54.56 -40.07 -0.12
C GLU A 811 -54.14 -38.72 -0.69
N LYS A 812 -54.10 -37.68 0.15
CA LYS A 812 -53.49 -36.39 -0.21
C LYS A 812 -51.98 -36.49 -0.03
N PRO A 813 -51.16 -36.50 -1.09
CA PRO A 813 -49.72 -36.49 -0.92
C PRO A 813 -49.28 -35.18 -0.25
N THR A 814 -48.46 -35.28 0.79
CA THR A 814 -47.88 -34.13 1.48
C THR A 814 -46.61 -33.67 0.74
N LEU A 815 -46.58 -32.40 0.34
CA LEU A 815 -45.38 -31.80 -0.25
C LEU A 815 -44.36 -31.48 0.85
N ASN A 816 -43.47 -32.44 1.14
CA ASN A 816 -42.36 -32.26 2.08
C ASN A 816 -41.18 -31.53 1.40
N LEU A 817 -41.35 -30.25 1.07
CA LEU A 817 -40.29 -29.43 0.46
C LEU A 817 -39.40 -28.81 1.54
N SER A 818 -38.35 -29.51 1.97
CA SER A 818 -37.38 -28.94 2.92
C SER A 818 -36.28 -28.18 2.18
N LEU A 819 -36.29 -26.85 2.26
CA LEU A 819 -35.22 -25.98 1.75
C LEU A 819 -34.00 -25.91 2.69
N THR A 820 -34.14 -26.44 3.91
CA THR A 820 -33.13 -26.43 4.98
C THR A 820 -31.74 -26.94 4.53
N PRO A 821 -31.61 -28.07 3.80
CA PRO A 821 -30.30 -28.53 3.31
C PRO A 821 -29.62 -27.54 2.37
N ILE A 822 -30.39 -26.96 1.43
CA ILE A 822 -29.88 -26.01 0.45
C ILE A 822 -29.39 -24.74 1.16
N HIS A 823 -30.15 -24.23 2.13
CA HIS A 823 -29.78 -23.03 2.88
C HIS A 823 -28.49 -23.20 3.70
N LEU A 824 -28.29 -24.37 4.32
CA LEU A 824 -27.06 -24.64 5.07
C LEU A 824 -25.86 -24.89 4.15
N HIS A 825 -26.02 -25.71 3.10
CA HIS A 825 -24.95 -25.96 2.14
C HIS A 825 -24.54 -24.70 1.38
N PHE A 826 -25.46 -23.77 1.13
CA PHE A 826 -25.15 -22.49 0.52
C PHE A 826 -24.23 -21.64 1.42
N SER A 827 -24.53 -21.54 2.72
CA SER A 827 -23.67 -20.83 3.69
C SER A 827 -22.27 -21.46 3.79
N LEU A 828 -22.19 -22.80 3.81
CA LEU A 828 -20.93 -23.54 3.81
C LEU A 828 -20.15 -23.35 2.50
N PHE A 829 -20.83 -23.31 1.35
CA PHE A 829 -20.20 -23.03 0.06
C PHE A 829 -19.61 -21.61 0.00
N LEU A 830 -20.31 -20.60 0.54
CA LEU A 830 -19.74 -19.24 0.67
C LEU A 830 -18.46 -19.25 1.51
N LEU A 831 -18.44 -20.03 2.59
CA LEU A 831 -17.24 -20.19 3.43
C LEU A 831 -16.09 -20.87 2.67
N TRP A 832 -16.40 -21.88 1.86
CA TRP A 832 -15.44 -22.55 0.98
C TRP A 832 -14.86 -21.59 -0.06
N LEU A 833 -15.70 -20.77 -0.70
CA LEU A 833 -15.26 -19.77 -1.68
C LEU A 833 -14.32 -18.74 -1.05
N LEU A 834 -14.59 -18.31 0.19
CA LEU A 834 -13.70 -17.40 0.92
C LEU A 834 -12.32 -18.04 1.14
N ILE A 835 -12.28 -19.28 1.63
CA ILE A 835 -11.02 -20.02 1.84
C ILE A 835 -10.26 -20.20 0.51
N CYS A 836 -10.95 -20.58 -0.55
CA CYS A 836 -10.36 -20.70 -1.88
C CYS A 836 -9.79 -19.36 -2.38
N GLY A 837 -10.53 -18.26 -2.18
CA GLY A 837 -10.11 -16.91 -2.58
C GLY A 837 -8.86 -16.42 -1.84
N CYS A 838 -8.77 -16.68 -0.53
CA CYS A 838 -7.59 -16.33 0.27
C CYS A 838 -6.31 -17.07 -0.20
N ASN A 839 -6.43 -18.27 -0.76
CA ASN A 839 -5.28 -19.06 -1.23
C ASN A 839 -5.05 -18.98 -2.74
N LEU A 840 -5.82 -18.16 -3.48
CA LEU A 840 -5.67 -17.97 -4.92
C LEU A 840 -4.22 -17.62 -5.35
N PRO A 841 -3.47 -16.77 -4.62
CA PRO A 841 -2.08 -16.47 -4.96
C PRO A 841 -1.18 -17.70 -5.13
N CYS A 842 -1.38 -18.75 -4.32
CA CYS A 842 -0.59 -19.98 -4.41
C CYS A 842 -0.78 -20.69 -5.76
N SER A 843 -2.01 -20.73 -6.28
CA SER A 843 -2.28 -21.32 -7.61
C SER A 843 -1.70 -20.51 -8.76
N ILE A 844 -1.69 -19.18 -8.63
CA ILE A 844 -1.11 -18.27 -9.62
C ILE A 844 0.41 -18.46 -9.68
N GLU A 845 1.06 -18.51 -8.51
CA GLU A 845 2.51 -18.74 -8.41
C GLU A 845 2.90 -20.14 -8.92
N TRP A 846 2.13 -21.17 -8.55
CA TRP A 846 2.32 -22.53 -9.09
C TRP A 846 2.21 -22.56 -10.61
N ALA A 847 1.19 -21.92 -11.19
CA ALA A 847 1.01 -21.88 -12.64
C ALA A 847 2.17 -21.17 -13.35
N ARG A 848 2.74 -20.11 -12.76
CA ARG A 848 3.93 -19.42 -13.27
C ARG A 848 5.17 -20.33 -13.25
N ASN A 849 5.35 -21.09 -12.18
CA ASN A 849 6.53 -21.93 -11.97
C ASN A 849 6.39 -23.37 -12.49
N PHE A 850 5.28 -23.72 -13.12
CA PHE A 850 4.96 -25.09 -13.57
C PHE A 850 6.04 -25.72 -14.46
N HIS A 851 6.72 -24.90 -15.29
CA HIS A 851 7.82 -25.37 -16.13
C HIS A 851 9.08 -25.77 -15.36
N HIS A 852 9.30 -25.16 -14.18
CA HIS A 852 10.48 -25.41 -13.34
C HIS A 852 10.22 -26.45 -12.26
N SER A 853 9.03 -26.43 -11.67
CA SER A 853 8.59 -27.41 -10.68
C SER A 853 7.12 -27.77 -10.91
N LYS A 854 6.81 -29.07 -10.88
CA LYS A 854 5.43 -29.56 -11.03
C LYS A 854 4.58 -29.31 -9.78
N TYR A 855 5.23 -29.21 -8.61
CA TYR A 855 4.60 -28.95 -7.32
C TYR A 855 5.07 -27.62 -6.74
N LEU A 856 4.23 -26.97 -5.93
CA LEU A 856 4.57 -25.74 -5.24
C LEU A 856 5.34 -26.04 -3.94
N ASP A 857 6.51 -25.43 -3.76
CA ASP A 857 7.32 -25.60 -2.55
C ASP A 857 7.93 -24.25 -2.12
N PRO A 858 7.62 -23.75 -0.90
CA PRO A 858 6.65 -24.31 0.05
C PRO A 858 5.20 -23.97 -0.31
N ASP A 859 4.24 -24.85 0.02
CA ASP A 859 2.80 -24.60 -0.22
C ASP A 859 2.03 -24.30 1.10
N PRO A 860 1.67 -23.03 1.39
CA PRO A 860 0.93 -22.68 2.60
C PRO A 860 -0.54 -23.17 2.57
N SER A 861 -1.09 -23.49 1.39
CA SER A 861 -2.47 -23.93 1.23
C SER A 861 -2.68 -25.44 1.41
N TRP A 862 -1.59 -26.21 1.39
CA TRP A 862 -1.62 -27.68 1.35
C TRP A 862 -2.40 -28.29 2.53
N ILE A 863 -2.06 -27.93 3.77
CA ILE A 863 -2.69 -28.49 4.98
C ILE A 863 -4.20 -28.22 4.98
N SER A 864 -4.60 -26.96 4.75
CA SER A 864 -6.01 -26.58 4.73
C SER A 864 -6.77 -27.28 3.61
N SER A 865 -6.14 -27.46 2.44
CA SER A 865 -6.74 -28.20 1.32
C SER A 865 -6.99 -29.67 1.66
N VAL A 866 -6.01 -30.37 2.23
CA VAL A 866 -6.16 -31.79 2.62
C VAL A 866 -7.29 -31.95 3.65
N VAL A 867 -7.29 -31.11 4.70
CA VAL A 867 -8.31 -31.16 5.75
C VAL A 867 -9.70 -30.86 5.19
N LEU A 868 -9.85 -29.78 4.40
CA LEU A 868 -11.15 -29.40 3.83
C LEU A 868 -11.69 -30.44 2.86
N ASN A 869 -10.84 -30.99 1.98
CA ASN A 869 -11.26 -32.04 1.06
C ASN A 869 -11.68 -33.31 1.82
N THR A 870 -10.98 -33.66 2.90
CA THR A 870 -11.37 -34.78 3.77
C THR A 870 -12.75 -34.52 4.41
N CYS A 871 -12.98 -33.32 4.95
CA CYS A 871 -14.29 -32.93 5.46
C CYS A 871 -15.38 -32.98 4.37
N ALA A 872 -15.09 -32.47 3.17
CA ALA A 872 -16.02 -32.46 2.05
C ALA A 872 -16.44 -33.88 1.63
N GLY A 873 -15.49 -34.82 1.58
CA GLY A 873 -15.78 -36.23 1.29
C GLY A 873 -16.77 -36.87 2.26
N ILE A 874 -16.81 -36.40 3.52
CA ILE A 874 -17.78 -36.83 4.52
C ILE A 874 -19.09 -36.04 4.40
N LEU A 875 -19.01 -34.70 4.38
CA LEU A 875 -20.17 -33.81 4.40
C LEU A 875 -21.08 -34.00 3.18
N TRP A 876 -20.52 -34.21 1.99
CA TRP A 876 -21.30 -34.36 0.76
C TRP A 876 -22.06 -35.70 0.65
N GLN A 877 -21.77 -36.67 1.52
CA GLN A 877 -22.49 -37.94 1.55
C GLN A 877 -23.63 -37.98 2.55
N MET A 878 -23.68 -36.99 3.45
CA MET A 878 -24.60 -36.98 4.57
C MET A 878 -25.80 -36.11 4.23
N ASP A 879 -26.98 -36.53 4.68
CA ASP A 879 -28.17 -35.68 4.65
C ASP A 879 -28.03 -34.58 5.72
N ILE A 880 -27.44 -33.45 5.34
CA ILE A 880 -27.13 -32.31 6.22
C ILE A 880 -28.16 -31.18 6.00
N PRO A 881 -28.68 -30.54 7.06
CA PRO A 881 -28.46 -30.86 8.47
C PRO A 881 -29.25 -32.10 8.91
N LYS A 882 -28.61 -32.94 9.71
CA LYS A 882 -29.32 -34.02 10.40
C LYS A 882 -30.25 -33.44 11.46
N ARG A 883 -31.47 -33.98 11.52
CA ARG A 883 -32.56 -33.52 12.38
C ARG A 883 -32.43 -34.07 13.80
N ASN A 884 -32.98 -33.37 14.79
CA ASN A 884 -33.04 -33.78 16.20
C ASN A 884 -31.69 -34.07 16.90
N ILE A 885 -30.60 -33.47 16.44
CA ILE A 885 -29.29 -33.57 17.10
C ILE A 885 -29.18 -32.55 18.25
N LYS A 886 -28.72 -33.01 19.42
CA LYS A 886 -28.36 -32.12 20.55
C LYS A 886 -27.05 -31.37 20.24
N CYS A 887 -26.86 -30.21 20.86
CA CYS A 887 -25.64 -29.36 20.75
C CYS A 887 -25.55 -28.39 19.55
N TYR A 888 -26.61 -28.21 18.76
CA TYR A 888 -26.66 -27.10 17.79
C TYR A 888 -26.49 -25.70 18.43
N ALA A 889 -26.95 -25.52 19.67
CA ALA A 889 -26.72 -24.30 20.43
C ALA A 889 -25.21 -24.05 20.69
N GLY A 890 -24.46 -25.09 21.08
CA GLY A 890 -23.01 -25.00 21.27
C GLY A 890 -22.27 -24.72 19.96
N LEU A 891 -22.74 -25.27 18.83
CA LEU A 891 -22.19 -24.97 17.50
C LEU A 891 -22.44 -23.50 17.10
N SER A 892 -23.61 -22.96 17.44
CA SER A 892 -23.92 -21.53 17.27
C SER A 892 -22.95 -20.65 18.09
N ASP A 893 -22.75 -20.96 19.37
CA ASP A 893 -21.85 -20.19 20.24
C ASP A 893 -20.40 -20.26 19.76
N PHE A 894 -19.97 -21.43 19.26
CA PHE A 894 -18.67 -21.61 18.63
C PHE A 894 -18.47 -20.72 17.40
N CYS A 895 -19.49 -20.59 16.52
CA CYS A 895 -19.44 -19.68 15.38
C CYS A 895 -19.32 -18.21 15.82
N VAL A 896 -20.04 -17.79 16.87
CA VAL A 896 -19.92 -16.43 17.43
C VAL A 896 -18.52 -16.20 18.00
N ALA A 897 -18.00 -17.13 18.81
CA ALA A 897 -16.65 -17.04 19.37
C ALA A 897 -15.59 -16.95 18.26
N THR A 898 -15.73 -17.77 17.21
CA THR A 898 -14.81 -17.74 16.06
C THR A 898 -14.88 -16.42 15.30
N SER A 899 -16.06 -15.80 15.20
CA SER A 899 -16.21 -14.47 14.58
C SER A 899 -15.46 -13.37 15.35
N VAL A 900 -15.41 -13.47 16.69
CA VAL A 900 -14.62 -12.57 17.54
C VAL A 900 -13.12 -12.81 17.31
N ILE A 901 -12.68 -14.07 17.22
CA ILE A 901 -11.28 -14.44 16.94
C ILE A 901 -10.84 -13.90 15.56
N LEU A 902 -11.65 -14.08 14.52
CA LEU A 902 -11.37 -13.51 13.19
C LEU A 902 -11.22 -11.99 13.26
N PHE A 903 -12.09 -11.31 14.00
CA PHE A 903 -11.99 -9.87 14.15
C PHE A 903 -10.68 -9.45 14.84
N VAL A 904 -10.26 -10.15 15.89
CA VAL A 904 -9.07 -9.77 16.67
C VAL A 904 -7.77 -10.07 15.93
N PHE A 905 -7.68 -11.20 15.23
CA PHE A 905 -6.40 -11.71 14.72
C PHE A 905 -6.22 -11.63 13.19
N CYS A 906 -7.29 -11.41 12.42
CA CYS A 906 -7.24 -11.53 10.94
C CYS A 906 -7.43 -10.23 10.17
N GLN A 907 -7.50 -9.06 10.83
CA GLN A 907 -7.64 -7.78 10.10
C GLN A 907 -6.41 -7.47 9.23
N THR A 908 -5.23 -7.80 9.72
CA THR A 908 -3.95 -7.46 9.08
C THR A 908 -3.17 -8.67 8.57
N ALA A 909 -3.43 -9.84 9.16
CA ALA A 909 -2.80 -11.11 8.81
C ALA A 909 -3.80 -12.04 8.11
N LEU A 910 -3.95 -11.88 6.79
CA LEU A 910 -4.92 -12.63 5.99
C LEU A 910 -4.67 -14.13 6.00
N PHE A 911 -3.40 -14.56 6.08
CA PHE A 911 -3.05 -15.98 6.15
C PHE A 911 -3.68 -16.72 7.33
N ARG A 912 -4.08 -16.01 8.41
CA ARG A 912 -4.74 -16.61 9.58
C ARG A 912 -6.22 -16.95 9.32
N VAL A 913 -6.85 -16.35 8.31
CA VAL A 913 -8.27 -16.60 7.97
C VAL A 913 -8.49 -18.08 7.58
N THR A 914 -7.67 -18.58 6.65
CA THR A 914 -7.77 -19.94 6.12
C THR A 914 -7.75 -21.03 7.20
N PRO A 915 -6.76 -21.13 8.10
CA PRO A 915 -6.72 -22.17 9.11
C PRO A 915 -7.86 -22.06 10.12
N ILE A 916 -8.24 -20.85 10.55
CA ILE A 916 -9.37 -20.64 11.47
C ILE A 916 -10.67 -21.14 10.87
N LEU A 917 -10.95 -20.81 9.61
CA LEU A 917 -12.16 -21.27 8.93
C LEU A 917 -12.12 -22.78 8.60
N THR A 918 -10.93 -23.34 8.38
CA THR A 918 -10.76 -24.80 8.23
C THR A 918 -11.17 -25.54 9.50
N ILE A 919 -10.81 -25.01 10.69
CA ILE A 919 -11.25 -25.59 11.98
C ILE A 919 -12.78 -25.57 12.10
N VAL A 920 -13.45 -24.52 11.61
CA VAL A 920 -14.92 -24.46 11.60
C VAL A 920 -15.52 -25.61 10.79
N PHE A 921 -14.98 -25.92 9.61
CA PHE A 921 -15.41 -27.07 8.82
C PHE A 921 -15.19 -28.40 9.56
N VAL A 922 -14.05 -28.56 10.24
CA VAL A 922 -13.76 -29.78 11.03
C VAL A 922 -14.80 -29.95 12.15
N VAL A 923 -15.06 -28.90 12.93
CA VAL A 923 -16.03 -28.95 14.04
C VAL A 923 -17.45 -29.24 13.54
N ILE A 924 -17.88 -28.62 12.43
CA ILE A 924 -19.19 -28.90 11.82
C ILE A 924 -19.25 -30.35 11.35
N THR A 925 -18.20 -30.85 10.69
CA THR A 925 -18.15 -32.25 10.21
C THR A 925 -18.21 -33.25 11.36
N LEU A 926 -17.40 -33.03 12.41
CA LEU A 926 -17.40 -33.86 13.61
C LEU A 926 -18.76 -33.85 14.30
N HIS A 927 -19.40 -32.69 14.44
CA HIS A 927 -20.74 -32.57 15.01
C HIS A 927 -21.77 -33.39 14.20
N GLN A 928 -21.76 -33.30 12.87
CA GLN A 928 -22.68 -34.05 12.01
C GLN A 928 -22.37 -35.57 12.01
N TYR A 929 -21.11 -35.96 12.19
CA TYR A 929 -20.66 -37.35 12.16
C TYR A 929 -20.88 -38.08 13.50
N ILE A 930 -20.44 -37.49 14.62
CA ILE A 930 -20.51 -38.11 15.96
C ILE A 930 -21.96 -38.23 16.43
N SER A 931 -22.80 -37.25 16.11
CA SER A 931 -24.21 -37.27 16.50
C SER A 931 -25.00 -38.43 15.90
N SER A 932 -24.66 -38.91 14.69
CA SER A 932 -25.26 -40.16 14.16
C SER A 932 -24.88 -41.39 14.96
N TRP A 933 -23.65 -41.44 15.47
CA TRP A 933 -23.17 -42.59 16.21
C TRP A 933 -23.82 -42.65 17.59
N ILE A 934 -23.94 -41.51 18.27
CA ILE A 934 -24.59 -41.39 19.58
C ILE A 934 -26.11 -41.62 19.49
N GLY A 935 -26.76 -41.13 18.42
CA GLY A 935 -28.19 -41.38 18.17
C GLY A 935 -28.49 -42.86 17.95
N GLY A 936 -27.69 -43.55 17.13
CA GLY A 936 -27.85 -44.98 16.88
C GLY A 936 -27.63 -45.87 18.11
N VAL A 937 -26.68 -45.50 18.99
CA VAL A 937 -26.43 -46.25 20.24
C VAL A 937 -27.57 -46.06 21.27
N ARG A 938 -28.24 -44.91 21.28
CA ARG A 938 -29.40 -44.68 22.17
C ARG A 938 -30.69 -45.32 21.66
N ASP A 939 -30.95 -45.31 20.35
CA ASP A 939 -32.10 -46.02 19.78
C ASP A 939 -32.02 -47.54 19.99
N LEU A 940 -30.80 -48.10 20.03
CA LEU A 940 -30.56 -49.49 20.42
C LEU A 940 -30.87 -49.74 21.91
N ASN A 941 -30.48 -48.82 22.79
CA ASN A 941 -30.81 -48.90 24.22
C ASN A 941 -32.30 -48.71 24.50
N ASP A 942 -32.99 -47.77 23.84
CA ASP A 942 -34.43 -47.53 24.02
C ASP A 942 -35.27 -48.69 23.44
N ARG A 943 -34.80 -49.35 22.37
CA ARG A 943 -35.42 -50.61 21.89
C ARG A 943 -35.17 -51.76 22.85
N GLN A 944 -34.00 -51.85 23.50
CA GLN A 944 -33.76 -52.85 24.54
C GLN A 944 -34.61 -52.63 25.79
N VAL A 945 -34.80 -51.38 26.23
CA VAL A 945 -35.64 -51.04 27.39
C VAL A 945 -37.12 -51.24 27.09
N ASN A 946 -37.58 -50.96 25.87
CA ASN A 946 -38.97 -51.24 25.46
C ASN A 946 -39.24 -52.73 25.26
N HIS A 947 -38.24 -53.54 24.88
CA HIS A 947 -38.40 -55.00 24.84
C HIS A 947 -38.42 -55.64 26.23
N THR A 948 -37.83 -55.02 27.26
CA THR A 948 -37.90 -55.51 28.65
C THR A 948 -39.19 -55.13 29.38
N ASN A 949 -39.97 -54.17 28.86
CA ASN A 949 -41.24 -53.74 29.47
C ASN A 949 -42.48 -54.39 28.84
N VAL A 950 -42.32 -55.37 27.93
CA VAL A 950 -43.42 -56.11 27.28
C VAL A 950 -43.26 -57.63 27.43
N ASN A 951 -42.62 -58.09 28.51
CA ASN A 951 -42.64 -59.52 28.90
C ASN A 951 -43.16 -59.68 30.32
#